data_AF-A0A369WC07-F1
#
_entry.id   AF-A0A369WC07-F1
#
_cell.length_a   1.000
_cell.length_b   1.000
_cell.length_c   1.000
_cell.angle_alpha   90.00
_cell.angle_beta   90.00
_cell.angle_gamma   90.00
#
_symmetry.space_group_name_H-M   'P 1'
#
loop_
_entity.id
_entity.type
_entity.pdbx_description
1 polymer ?
#
loop_
_entity_poly.entity_id
_entity_poly.type
_entity_poly.pdbx_seq_one_letter_code
_entity_poly.pdbx_strand_id
1 'polypeptide(L)'
;MDEQPYLPDEDQLSSVLKTELSDLPPFPVIVTRLLELTRDQNGSIGELVQVVETDPAITARLLRIANSSYYSFQRQISTVRESIIVLGFHEVRRLALNLTIHNNLVNRSRGALFDQLLFWRHSLAVAIIAKKLADETQLVDPEEAYVAGLLHDIGKSLLEQHGKISYSEFLEYFDDQPGVALGEEQRIIGASHDVIGALYASHSALPDTLVNAILFHHRMVPADLDRQSTNLVAIVALADFIAWSHGFGSVTKSHSMVLPPYIQKIIDIRKLNLGRLVTHMDKEITAAAEIYHFQLPQASELRVSLLRLNIDLAMNSSQSACMSAEPGRKQVSSVEGHGLMLVPHRSLDRAEIINSTLRELVAELELQQVALLLVDSKERQLMLQNICIAGEPGTRNCQVGFDLNRSDAMLGTLREGQVERLAGDCEVEQQLLSTLHSQAVTLIPVTGKHHVVGMLALSHGAEVELAAELTDILVRVGQELGIALEHAKLLADSCDKAERDGLTGLPNRTMIDRVLAQELQQAEQNNQSLAVAMIDIDFFKKFNDTFGHATGDAVLKLVGKVLRQGTREGNFVGRYGGEEFCAILPGVTPEQALNYCERLRHSVEKIGKFLERRFEGQCITISLGAAIYRQGDDERSLLDRADQVLYKAKQTGRNRVESIF
;
A
#
# COMPACT_ATOMS: atom_id res chain seq x y z
N MET A 1 -21.40 14.51 -27.71
CA MET A 1 -20.30 13.97 -26.91
C MET A 1 -20.69 12.54 -26.63
N ASP A 2 -20.10 11.60 -27.37
CA ASP A 2 -20.29 10.18 -27.06
C ASP A 2 -19.72 9.94 -25.66
N GLU A 3 -20.50 9.30 -24.79
CA GLU A 3 -20.09 8.97 -23.42
C GLU A 3 -18.82 8.11 -23.46
N GLN A 4 -17.68 8.63 -22.99
CA GLN A 4 -16.48 7.81 -22.81
C GLN A 4 -16.73 6.84 -21.65
N PRO A 5 -16.74 5.52 -21.87
CA PRO A 5 -17.30 4.53 -20.94
C PRO A 5 -16.51 4.37 -19.63
N TYR A 6 -15.32 4.97 -19.52
CA TYR A 6 -14.42 4.82 -18.39
C TYR A 6 -14.15 6.12 -17.62
N LEU A 7 -14.68 7.25 -18.09
CA LEU A 7 -14.56 8.51 -17.35
C LEU A 7 -15.64 8.57 -16.26
N PRO A 8 -15.27 8.98 -15.03
CA PRO A 8 -16.27 9.25 -14.00
C PRO A 8 -17.09 10.49 -14.34
N ASP A 9 -18.25 10.62 -13.68
CA ASP A 9 -19.24 11.68 -13.91
C ASP A 9 -18.65 13.09 -13.73
N GLU A 10 -19.07 14.04 -14.57
CA GLU A 10 -18.64 15.45 -14.50
C GLU A 10 -19.02 16.10 -13.15
N ASP A 11 -20.07 15.59 -12.48
CA ASP A 11 -20.47 16.02 -11.15
C ASP A 11 -19.37 15.84 -10.08
N GLN A 12 -18.41 14.93 -10.28
CA GLN A 12 -17.26 14.81 -9.37
C GLN A 12 -16.33 16.02 -9.43
N LEU A 13 -16.19 16.67 -10.60
CA LEU A 13 -15.29 17.81 -10.82
C LEU A 13 -15.74 19.07 -10.10
N SER A 14 -17.05 19.36 -10.10
CA SER A 14 -17.62 20.54 -9.43
C SER A 14 -17.40 20.51 -7.91
N SER A 15 -17.26 19.32 -7.35
CA SER A 15 -16.90 19.13 -5.94
C SER A 15 -15.42 19.38 -5.64
N VAL A 16 -14.54 19.31 -6.64
CA VAL A 16 -13.07 19.33 -6.50
C VAL A 16 -12.43 20.64 -6.98
N LEU A 17 -12.96 21.23 -8.06
CA LEU A 17 -12.44 22.45 -8.67
C LEU A 17 -13.18 23.70 -8.16
N LYS A 18 -12.49 24.85 -8.14
CA LYS A 18 -13.04 26.16 -7.77
C LYS A 18 -14.00 26.72 -8.82
N THR A 19 -13.92 26.25 -10.05
CA THR A 19 -14.68 26.71 -11.22
C THR A 19 -15.22 25.51 -11.99
N GLU A 20 -16.20 25.73 -12.87
CA GLU A 20 -16.68 24.68 -13.77
C GLU A 20 -15.60 24.31 -14.80
N LEU A 21 -15.70 23.10 -15.36
CA LEU A 21 -14.74 22.59 -16.34
C LEU A 21 -14.70 23.46 -17.60
N SER A 22 -15.84 24.03 -18.00
CA SER A 22 -15.98 24.97 -19.11
C SER A 22 -15.25 26.31 -18.91
N ASP A 23 -14.97 26.67 -17.66
CA ASP A 23 -14.28 27.91 -17.31
C ASP A 23 -12.76 27.73 -17.20
N LEU A 24 -12.27 26.48 -17.26
CA LEU A 24 -10.84 26.22 -17.33
C LEU A 24 -10.30 26.72 -18.68
N PRO A 25 -9.05 27.21 -18.71
CA PRO A 25 -8.42 27.56 -19.98
C PRO A 25 -8.42 26.32 -20.88
N PRO A 26 -8.97 26.38 -22.11
CA PRO A 26 -8.94 25.23 -23.00
C PRO A 26 -7.48 24.88 -23.33
N PHE A 27 -7.20 23.61 -23.64
CA PHE A 27 -5.91 23.28 -24.24
C PHE A 27 -5.68 24.20 -25.45
N PRO A 28 -4.51 24.85 -25.55
CA PRO A 28 -4.27 25.78 -26.63
C PRO A 28 -4.50 25.07 -27.97
N VAL A 29 -5.31 25.65 -28.85
CA VAL A 29 -5.63 25.07 -30.17
C VAL A 29 -4.37 24.72 -30.97
N ILE A 30 -3.28 25.44 -30.71
CA ILE A 30 -1.93 25.13 -31.20
C ILE A 30 -1.50 23.70 -30.84
N VAL A 31 -1.73 23.22 -29.61
CA VAL A 31 -1.39 21.85 -29.19
C VAL A 31 -2.15 20.84 -30.04
N THR A 32 -3.47 20.97 -30.15
CA THR A 32 -4.29 20.04 -30.96
C THR A 32 -3.84 20.02 -32.42
N ARG A 33 -3.53 21.17 -33.02
CA ARG A 33 -2.99 21.25 -34.39
C ARG A 33 -1.58 20.66 -34.52
N LEU A 34 -0.71 20.90 -33.54
CA LEU A 34 0.63 20.27 -33.51
C LEU A 34 0.52 18.75 -33.36
N LEU A 35 -0.50 18.26 -32.65
CA LEU A 35 -0.81 16.83 -32.48
C LEU A 35 -1.40 16.19 -33.75
N GLU A 36 -2.23 16.93 -34.51
CA GLU A 36 -2.70 16.48 -35.83
C GLU A 36 -1.52 16.32 -36.80
N LEU A 37 -0.59 17.29 -36.79
CA LEU A 37 0.64 17.25 -37.59
C LEU A 37 1.62 16.15 -37.17
N THR A 38 1.44 15.49 -36.02
CA THR A 38 2.19 14.27 -35.64
C THR A 38 1.69 13.02 -36.35
N ARG A 39 0.40 12.96 -36.71
CA ARG A 39 -0.22 11.79 -37.33
C ARG A 39 -0.03 11.74 -38.84
N ASP A 40 0.19 12.90 -39.48
CA ASP A 40 0.44 12.99 -40.92
C ASP A 40 1.95 12.97 -41.22
N GLN A 41 2.43 11.89 -41.83
CA GLN A 41 3.83 11.77 -42.30
C GLN A 41 4.16 12.75 -43.44
N ASN A 42 3.17 13.42 -44.03
CA ASN A 42 3.31 14.41 -45.09
C ASN A 42 3.02 15.85 -44.65
N GLY A 43 2.91 16.12 -43.34
CA GLY A 43 2.63 17.47 -42.83
C GLY A 43 3.52 18.54 -43.48
N SER A 44 2.90 19.57 -44.03
CA SER A 44 3.65 20.56 -44.81
C SER A 44 4.46 21.46 -43.88
N ILE A 45 5.71 21.75 -44.24
CA ILE A 45 6.52 22.80 -43.58
C ILE A 45 5.73 24.10 -43.46
N GLY A 46 4.87 24.42 -44.43
CA GLY A 46 4.01 25.61 -44.40
C GLY A 46 2.99 25.59 -43.26
N GLU A 47 2.39 24.44 -42.97
CA GLU A 47 1.39 24.30 -41.90
C GLU A 47 2.02 24.45 -40.53
N LEU A 48 3.18 23.81 -40.30
CA LEU A 48 3.90 23.96 -39.04
C LEU A 48 4.34 25.41 -38.79
N VAL A 49 4.84 26.10 -39.82
CA VAL A 49 5.19 27.53 -39.73
C VAL A 49 3.95 28.34 -39.33
N GLN A 50 2.82 28.12 -40.01
CA GLN A 50 1.58 28.86 -39.73
C GLN A 50 1.08 28.62 -38.30
N VAL A 51 1.15 27.38 -37.80
CA VAL A 51 0.73 27.02 -36.44
C VAL A 51 1.63 27.70 -35.40
N VAL A 52 2.95 27.65 -35.56
CA VAL A 52 3.89 28.28 -34.61
C VAL A 52 3.80 29.80 -34.63
N GLU A 53 3.71 30.41 -35.82
CA GLU A 53 3.64 31.87 -35.99
C GLU A 53 2.32 32.48 -35.51
N THR A 54 1.30 31.65 -35.23
CA THR A 54 0.04 32.10 -34.61
C THR A 54 0.27 32.64 -33.19
N ASP A 55 1.33 32.20 -32.50
CA ASP A 55 1.72 32.71 -31.17
C ASP A 55 3.11 33.39 -31.23
N PRO A 56 3.16 34.73 -31.13
CA PRO A 56 4.41 35.49 -31.14
C PRO A 56 5.36 35.16 -29.98
N ALA A 57 4.83 34.79 -28.81
CA ALA A 57 5.62 34.46 -27.63
C ALA A 57 6.31 33.09 -27.80
N ILE A 58 5.59 32.09 -28.31
CA ILE A 58 6.17 30.79 -28.66
C ILE A 58 7.21 30.96 -29.77
N THR A 59 6.87 31.71 -30.83
CA THR A 59 7.78 32.00 -31.95
C THR A 59 9.10 32.62 -31.46
N ALA A 60 9.02 33.66 -30.64
CA ALA A 60 10.21 34.33 -30.11
C ALA A 60 11.05 33.41 -29.21
N ARG A 61 10.43 32.56 -28.38
CA ARG A 61 11.15 31.60 -27.54
C ARG A 61 11.79 30.50 -28.38
N LEU A 62 11.11 30.00 -29.40
CA LEU A 62 11.63 28.98 -30.32
C LEU A 62 12.86 29.49 -31.06
N LEU A 63 12.80 30.70 -31.61
CA LEU A 63 13.95 31.34 -32.25
C LEU A 63 15.11 31.57 -31.27
N ARG A 64 14.81 31.96 -30.03
CA ARG A 64 15.84 32.10 -28.99
C ARG A 64 16.53 30.77 -28.68
N ILE A 65 15.77 29.69 -28.59
CA ILE A 65 16.29 28.34 -28.36
C ILE A 65 17.13 27.87 -29.55
N ALA A 66 16.65 28.07 -30.78
CA ALA A 66 17.38 27.72 -32.00
C ALA A 66 18.75 28.44 -32.10
N ASN A 67 18.86 29.64 -31.53
CA ASN A 67 20.10 30.43 -31.46
C ASN A 67 20.91 30.22 -30.17
N SER A 68 20.51 29.30 -29.31
CA SER A 68 21.25 29.02 -28.06
C SER A 68 22.59 28.35 -28.34
N SER A 69 23.52 28.45 -27.38
CA SER A 69 24.83 27.78 -27.44
C SER A 69 24.70 26.25 -27.60
N TYR A 70 23.58 25.68 -27.19
CA TYR A 70 23.28 24.26 -27.34
C TYR A 70 23.40 23.78 -28.80
N TYR A 71 22.84 24.53 -29.76
CA TYR A 71 22.90 24.15 -31.17
C TYR A 71 24.14 24.68 -31.90
N SER A 72 24.88 25.63 -31.29
CA SER A 72 26.20 26.08 -31.76
C SER A 72 26.26 26.53 -33.24
N PHE A 73 25.22 27.18 -33.75
CA PHE A 73 25.23 27.69 -35.13
C PHE A 73 26.08 28.96 -35.28
N GLN A 74 26.82 29.04 -36.40
CA GLN A 74 27.68 30.19 -36.72
C GLN A 74 26.90 31.41 -37.24
N ARG A 75 25.63 31.24 -37.62
CA ARG A 75 24.75 32.29 -38.15
C ARG A 75 23.45 32.34 -37.34
N GLN A 76 22.96 33.55 -37.10
CA GLN A 76 21.71 33.77 -36.40
C GLN A 76 20.50 33.34 -37.25
N ILE A 77 19.67 32.46 -36.69
CA ILE A 77 18.41 32.01 -37.26
C ILE A 77 17.32 33.03 -36.94
N SER A 78 16.58 33.49 -37.95
CA SER A 78 15.65 34.63 -37.84
C SER A 78 14.18 34.29 -38.10
N THR A 79 13.89 33.12 -38.66
CA THR A 79 12.52 32.70 -39.02
C THR A 79 12.24 31.26 -38.63
N VAL A 80 10.97 30.93 -38.37
CA VAL A 80 10.56 29.55 -38.02
C VAL A 80 10.89 28.57 -39.15
N ARG A 81 10.70 29.01 -40.41
CA ARG A 81 11.07 28.22 -41.59
C ARG A 81 12.56 27.89 -41.63
N GLU A 82 13.43 28.85 -41.30
CA GLU A 82 14.87 28.62 -41.21
C GLU A 82 15.21 27.67 -40.07
N SER A 83 14.54 27.79 -38.91
CA SER A 83 14.66 26.81 -37.82
C SER A 83 14.29 25.40 -38.28
N ILE A 84 13.23 25.22 -39.09
CA ILE A 84 12.81 23.91 -39.59
C ILE A 84 13.86 23.31 -40.53
N ILE A 85 14.49 24.13 -41.38
CA ILE A 85 15.53 23.67 -42.31
C ILE A 85 16.77 23.20 -41.54
N VAL A 86 17.13 23.90 -40.47
CA VAL A 86 18.38 23.68 -39.75
C VAL A 86 18.24 22.62 -38.64
N LEU A 87 17.17 22.69 -37.84
CA LEU A 87 16.91 21.76 -36.73
C LEU A 87 16.14 20.52 -37.18
N GLY A 88 15.39 20.62 -38.27
CA GLY A 88 14.46 19.60 -38.73
C GLY A 88 13.03 19.86 -38.27
N PHE A 89 12.07 19.37 -39.07
CA PHE A 89 10.63 19.53 -38.84
C PHE A 89 10.19 18.96 -37.48
N HIS A 90 10.61 17.73 -37.16
CA HIS A 90 10.25 17.05 -35.92
C HIS A 90 10.75 17.81 -34.68
N GLU A 91 11.96 18.38 -34.73
CA GLU A 91 12.54 19.12 -33.61
C GLU A 91 11.84 20.45 -33.35
N VAL A 92 11.53 21.22 -34.41
CA VAL A 92 10.77 22.46 -34.26
C VAL A 92 9.37 22.19 -33.72
N ARG A 93 8.70 21.14 -34.21
CA ARG A 93 7.38 20.72 -33.71
C ARG A 93 7.45 20.35 -32.22
N ARG A 94 8.44 19.54 -31.82
CA ARG A 94 8.68 19.14 -30.43
C ARG A 94 8.92 20.35 -29.51
N LEU A 95 9.78 21.28 -29.93
CA LEU A 95 10.04 22.52 -29.18
C LEU A 95 8.79 23.39 -29.05
N ALA A 96 8.02 23.56 -30.13
CA ALA A 96 6.78 24.32 -30.10
C ALA A 96 5.76 23.71 -29.12
N LEU A 97 5.60 22.39 -29.15
CA LEU A 97 4.73 21.66 -28.21
C LEU A 97 5.16 21.88 -26.76
N ASN A 98 6.44 21.66 -26.45
CA ASN A 98 6.98 21.83 -25.10
C ASN A 98 6.82 23.26 -24.58
N LEU A 99 7.11 24.26 -25.41
CA LEU A 99 6.95 25.67 -25.05
C LEU A 99 5.50 26.03 -24.77
N THR A 100 4.57 25.48 -25.56
CA THR A 100 3.13 25.72 -25.41
C THR A 100 2.62 25.13 -24.10
N ILE A 101 2.95 23.87 -23.83
CA ILE A 101 2.52 23.17 -22.61
C ILE A 101 3.16 23.81 -21.38
N HIS A 102 4.47 24.11 -21.42
CA HIS A 102 5.14 24.81 -20.33
C HIS A 102 4.52 26.18 -20.04
N ASN A 103 4.19 26.99 -21.06
CA ASN A 103 3.64 28.33 -20.85
C ASN A 103 2.23 28.32 -20.26
N ASN A 104 1.38 27.39 -20.69
CA ASN A 104 -0.03 27.37 -20.30
C ASN A 104 -0.28 26.55 -19.04
N LEU A 105 0.57 25.55 -18.75
CA LEU A 105 0.32 24.60 -17.68
C LEU A 105 1.36 24.67 -16.56
N VAL A 106 2.49 25.36 -16.73
CA VAL A 106 3.54 25.49 -15.71
C VAL A 106 3.75 26.98 -15.39
N ASN A 107 2.99 27.49 -14.42
CA ASN A 107 3.02 28.91 -14.03
C ASN A 107 3.65 29.10 -12.65
N ARG A 108 4.82 29.75 -12.60
CA ARG A 108 5.68 29.89 -11.40
C ARG A 108 4.95 30.57 -10.24
N SER A 109 4.37 29.77 -9.34
CA SER A 109 3.88 30.24 -8.04
C SER A 109 5.03 30.21 -7.03
N ARG A 110 5.48 31.38 -6.56
CA ARG A 110 6.53 31.48 -5.53
C ARG A 110 5.97 31.05 -4.18
N GLY A 111 6.59 30.06 -3.54
CA GLY A 111 6.24 29.62 -2.18
C GLY A 111 5.33 28.37 -2.09
N ALA A 112 5.00 27.75 -3.22
CA ALA A 112 4.26 26.49 -3.27
C ALA A 112 5.13 25.28 -2.89
N LEU A 113 4.56 24.29 -2.21
CA LEU A 113 5.23 23.01 -1.91
C LEU A 113 5.30 22.08 -3.11
N PHE A 114 4.36 22.23 -4.04
CA PHE A 114 4.43 21.64 -5.37
C PHE A 114 5.41 22.45 -6.24
N ASP A 115 6.64 21.97 -6.33
CA ASP A 115 7.65 22.56 -7.22
C ASP A 115 7.33 22.22 -8.67
N GLN A 116 6.71 23.18 -9.35
CA GLN A 116 6.32 23.05 -10.76
C GLN A 116 7.51 22.87 -11.72
N LEU A 117 8.72 23.29 -11.34
CA LEU A 117 9.93 23.06 -12.14
C LEU A 117 10.39 21.61 -12.02
N LEU A 118 10.31 21.05 -10.81
CA LEU A 118 10.54 19.63 -10.55
C LEU A 118 9.51 18.76 -11.27
N PHE A 119 8.23 19.15 -11.22
CA PHE A 119 7.15 18.54 -11.99
C PHE A 119 7.39 18.57 -13.51
N TRP A 120 7.80 19.73 -14.05
CA TRP A 120 8.09 19.85 -15.48
C TRP A 120 9.27 18.97 -15.90
N ARG A 121 10.32 18.93 -15.06
CA ARG A 121 11.48 18.05 -15.27
C ARG A 121 11.07 16.57 -15.31
N HIS A 122 10.17 16.16 -14.41
CA HIS A 122 9.60 14.82 -14.43
C HIS A 122 8.82 14.53 -15.71
N SER A 123 7.88 15.41 -16.08
CA SER A 123 7.06 15.23 -17.29
C SER A 123 7.92 15.12 -18.56
N LEU A 124 9.00 15.91 -18.66
CA LEU A 124 9.98 15.81 -19.74
C LEU A 124 10.75 14.48 -19.71
N ALA A 125 11.16 14.00 -18.54
CA ALA A 125 11.85 12.73 -18.39
C ALA A 125 10.98 11.56 -18.89
N VAL A 126 9.72 11.53 -18.45
CA VAL A 126 8.75 10.51 -18.87
C VAL A 126 8.51 10.59 -20.38
N ALA A 127 8.33 11.78 -20.95
CA ALA A 127 8.17 11.96 -22.40
C ALA A 127 9.37 11.42 -23.20
N ILE A 128 10.60 11.73 -22.79
CA ILE A 128 11.82 11.26 -23.45
C ILE A 128 11.94 9.74 -23.38
N ILE A 129 11.70 9.14 -22.21
CA ILE A 129 11.75 7.69 -22.04
C ILE A 129 10.64 7.01 -22.83
N ALA A 130 9.40 7.52 -22.78
CA ALA A 130 8.25 6.96 -23.48
C ALA A 130 8.49 6.92 -25.00
N LYS A 131 9.01 8.01 -25.57
CA LYS A 131 9.44 8.06 -26.98
C LYS A 131 10.47 6.98 -27.29
N LYS A 132 11.50 6.86 -26.46
CA LYS A 132 12.57 5.88 -26.69
C LYS A 132 12.08 4.43 -26.57
N LEU A 133 11.17 4.16 -25.63
CA LEU A 133 10.51 2.86 -25.48
C LEU A 133 9.64 2.55 -26.70
N ALA A 134 8.89 3.51 -27.22
CA ALA A 134 8.12 3.35 -28.44
C ALA A 134 9.03 3.05 -29.65
N ASP A 135 10.17 3.73 -29.79
CA ASP A 135 11.17 3.45 -30.82
C ASP A 135 11.76 2.02 -30.70
N GLU A 136 12.01 1.52 -29.49
CA GLU A 136 12.60 0.18 -29.31
C GLU A 136 11.58 -0.94 -29.44
N THR A 137 10.34 -0.71 -28.99
CA THR A 137 9.28 -1.72 -28.97
C THR A 137 8.43 -1.74 -30.24
N GLN A 138 8.37 -0.62 -30.98
CA GLN A 138 7.55 -0.42 -32.17
C GLN A 138 6.05 -0.72 -31.94
N LEU A 139 5.58 -0.55 -30.69
CA LEU A 139 4.19 -0.87 -30.29
C LEU A 139 3.20 0.27 -30.52
N VAL A 140 3.70 1.52 -30.54
CA VAL A 140 2.93 2.76 -30.73
C VAL A 140 3.79 3.78 -31.48
N ASP A 141 3.16 4.86 -31.95
CA ASP A 141 3.89 5.97 -32.55
C ASP A 141 4.78 6.67 -31.49
N PRO A 142 6.08 6.88 -31.77
CA PRO A 142 6.99 7.52 -30.80
C PRO A 142 6.63 8.94 -30.42
N GLU A 143 6.01 9.70 -31.33
CA GLU A 143 5.61 11.07 -31.07
C GLU A 143 4.32 11.11 -30.23
N GLU A 144 3.37 10.20 -30.48
CA GLU A 144 2.20 10.01 -29.61
C GLU A 144 2.63 9.60 -28.19
N ALA A 145 3.61 8.70 -28.05
CA ALA A 145 4.19 8.32 -26.75
C ALA A 145 4.88 9.50 -26.04
N TYR A 146 5.58 10.36 -26.78
CA TYR A 146 6.20 11.56 -26.22
C TYR A 146 5.16 12.50 -25.62
N VAL A 147 4.07 12.76 -26.36
CA VAL A 147 2.97 13.63 -25.90
C VAL A 147 2.28 13.03 -24.68
N ALA A 148 1.98 11.73 -24.71
CA ALA A 148 1.34 11.05 -23.60
C ALA A 148 2.19 11.15 -22.32
N GLY A 149 3.51 10.93 -22.43
CA GLY A 149 4.42 11.10 -21.30
C GLY A 149 4.51 12.55 -20.79
N LEU A 150 4.32 13.54 -21.64
CA LEU A 150 4.32 14.95 -21.23
C LEU A 150 3.04 15.36 -20.49
N LEU A 151 1.90 14.73 -20.80
CA LEU A 151 0.58 15.08 -20.28
C LEU A 151 0.08 14.18 -19.16
N HIS A 152 0.72 13.02 -18.90
CA HIS A 152 0.20 11.99 -17.99
C HIS A 152 -0.18 12.51 -16.60
N ASP A 153 0.64 13.40 -16.02
CA ASP A 153 0.43 13.98 -14.69
C ASP A 153 -0.22 15.39 -14.73
N ILE A 154 -0.81 15.82 -15.86
CA ILE A 154 -1.35 17.19 -16.01
C ILE A 154 -2.37 17.57 -14.91
N GLY A 155 -3.10 16.58 -14.38
CA GLY A 155 -4.04 16.77 -13.28
C GLY A 155 -3.41 17.37 -12.02
N LYS A 156 -2.14 17.11 -11.73
CA LYS A 156 -1.44 17.69 -10.55
C LYS A 156 -1.31 19.21 -10.69
N SER A 157 -0.99 19.70 -11.89
CA SER A 157 -0.92 21.14 -12.16
C SER A 157 -2.31 21.80 -12.15
N LEU A 158 -3.32 21.11 -12.69
CA LEU A 158 -4.71 21.60 -12.65
C LEU A 158 -5.22 21.73 -11.21
N LEU A 159 -4.93 20.74 -10.36
CA LEU A 159 -5.26 20.78 -8.93
C LEU A 159 -4.54 21.93 -8.23
N GLU A 160 -3.26 22.17 -8.54
CA GLU A 160 -2.54 23.30 -7.96
C GLU A 160 -3.17 24.66 -8.28
N GLN A 161 -3.60 24.86 -9.53
CA GLN A 161 -4.10 26.16 -10.00
C GLN A 161 -5.59 26.35 -9.70
N HIS A 162 -6.39 25.31 -9.89
CA HIS A 162 -7.85 25.39 -9.92
C HIS A 162 -8.53 24.51 -8.86
N GLY A 163 -7.81 23.65 -8.15
CA GLY A 163 -8.38 22.83 -7.06
C GLY A 163 -8.88 23.68 -5.89
N LYS A 164 -10.01 23.27 -5.29
CA LYS A 164 -10.48 23.81 -4.00
C LYS A 164 -9.45 23.56 -2.89
N ILE A 165 -8.79 22.41 -2.97
CA ILE A 165 -7.57 22.06 -2.27
C ILE A 165 -6.46 22.01 -3.32
N SER A 166 -5.40 22.80 -3.15
CA SER A 166 -4.27 22.77 -4.08
C SER A 166 -3.42 21.51 -3.92
N TYR A 167 -2.59 21.19 -4.90
CA TYR A 167 -1.73 20.00 -4.81
C TYR A 167 -0.62 20.21 -3.76
N SER A 168 -0.08 21.44 -3.64
CA SER A 168 0.80 21.86 -2.53
C SER A 168 0.15 21.62 -1.17
N GLU A 169 -1.13 21.98 -1.04
CA GLU A 169 -1.91 21.81 0.16
C GLU A 169 -2.11 20.33 0.49
N PHE A 170 -2.42 19.48 -0.50
CA PHE A 170 -2.43 18.04 -0.31
C PHE A 170 -1.09 17.50 0.21
N LEU A 171 0.03 17.96 -0.36
CA LEU A 171 1.37 17.52 0.05
C LEU A 171 1.73 17.90 1.50
N GLU A 172 1.11 18.91 2.11
CA GLU A 172 1.32 19.22 3.54
C GLU A 172 0.74 18.16 4.47
N TYR A 173 -0.41 17.60 4.12
CA TYR A 173 -1.18 16.67 4.96
C TYR A 173 -0.95 15.21 4.60
N PHE A 174 -0.36 14.95 3.43
CA PHE A 174 0.05 13.63 3.02
C PHE A 174 1.26 13.14 3.84
N ASP A 175 1.07 12.02 4.54
CA ASP A 175 2.12 11.31 5.29
C ASP A 175 2.74 10.23 4.38
N ASP A 176 4.07 10.12 4.38
CA ASP A 176 4.89 9.44 3.35
C ASP A 176 4.81 7.90 3.45
N GLN A 177 3.61 7.35 3.26
CA GLN A 177 3.35 5.91 3.24
C GLN A 177 3.52 5.38 1.80
N PRO A 178 4.36 4.35 1.57
CA PRO A 178 4.60 3.81 0.23
C PRO A 178 3.30 3.28 -0.40
N GLY A 179 3.02 3.65 -1.66
CA GLY A 179 1.98 3.05 -2.49
C GLY A 179 0.54 3.55 -2.31
N VAL A 180 0.29 4.64 -1.56
CA VAL A 180 -1.09 5.09 -1.21
C VAL A 180 -1.49 6.44 -1.85
N ALA A 181 -0.65 7.05 -2.70
CA ALA A 181 -0.85 8.42 -3.21
C ALA A 181 -2.23 8.65 -3.87
N LEU A 182 -2.61 7.85 -4.86
CA LEU A 182 -3.92 7.97 -5.53
C LEU A 182 -5.11 7.81 -4.58
N GLY A 183 -5.02 6.85 -3.64
CA GLY A 183 -6.08 6.61 -2.66
C GLY A 183 -6.25 7.77 -1.69
N GLU A 184 -5.15 8.44 -1.31
CA GLU A 184 -5.19 9.61 -0.45
C GLU A 184 -5.65 10.87 -1.22
N GLU A 185 -5.26 11.04 -2.49
CA GLU A 185 -5.81 12.10 -3.35
C GLU A 185 -7.34 11.97 -3.44
N GLN A 186 -7.86 10.78 -3.73
CA GLN A 186 -9.30 10.52 -3.77
C GLN A 186 -9.99 10.82 -2.42
N ARG A 187 -9.34 10.54 -1.29
CA ARG A 187 -9.91 10.75 0.05
C ARG A 187 -9.90 12.22 0.47
N ILE A 188 -8.79 12.91 0.21
CA ILE A 188 -8.51 14.25 0.72
C ILE A 188 -9.02 15.31 -0.26
N ILE A 189 -8.61 15.18 -1.53
CA ILE A 189 -8.97 16.11 -2.60
C ILE A 189 -10.36 15.79 -3.14
N GLY A 190 -10.73 14.50 -3.18
CA GLY A 190 -12.03 14.02 -3.70
C GLY A 190 -11.98 13.45 -5.11
N ALA A 191 -10.84 13.60 -5.79
CA ALA A 191 -10.51 12.97 -7.05
C ALA A 191 -8.99 12.84 -7.12
N SER A 192 -8.52 11.83 -7.83
CA SER A 192 -7.11 11.64 -8.12
C SER A 192 -6.67 12.41 -9.37
N HIS A 193 -5.37 12.70 -9.47
CA HIS A 193 -4.83 13.53 -10.55
C HIS A 193 -5.03 12.91 -11.94
N ASP A 194 -4.96 11.59 -12.06
CA ASP A 194 -5.19 10.84 -13.31
C ASP A 194 -6.62 11.07 -13.84
N VAL A 195 -7.62 11.07 -12.96
CA VAL A 195 -9.02 11.35 -13.28
C VAL A 195 -9.20 12.80 -13.71
N ILE A 196 -8.68 13.76 -12.93
CA ILE A 196 -8.79 15.19 -13.25
C ILE A 196 -8.13 15.51 -14.59
N GLY A 197 -6.94 14.95 -14.83
CA GLY A 197 -6.23 15.13 -16.09
C GLY A 197 -6.97 14.53 -17.28
N ALA A 198 -7.53 13.34 -17.14
CA ALA A 198 -8.27 12.66 -18.21
C ALA A 198 -9.56 13.41 -18.57
N LEU A 199 -10.31 13.89 -17.58
CA LEU A 199 -11.52 14.68 -17.81
C LEU A 199 -11.21 15.99 -18.54
N TYR A 200 -10.15 16.70 -18.12
CA TYR A 200 -9.71 17.92 -18.79
C TYR A 200 -9.24 17.66 -20.24
N ALA A 201 -8.50 16.57 -20.47
CA ALA A 201 -8.07 16.16 -21.80
C ALA A 201 -9.25 15.81 -22.72
N SER A 202 -10.24 15.09 -22.19
CA SER A 202 -11.47 14.72 -22.91
C SER A 202 -12.33 15.94 -23.26
N HIS A 203 -12.53 16.85 -22.30
CA HIS A 203 -13.24 18.12 -22.53
C HIS A 203 -12.56 18.97 -23.60
N SER A 204 -11.23 18.89 -23.67
CA SER A 204 -10.42 19.58 -24.69
C SER A 204 -10.35 18.86 -26.04
N ALA A 205 -11.15 17.81 -26.23
CA ALA A 205 -11.20 17.00 -27.45
C ALA A 205 -9.84 16.39 -27.86
N LEU A 206 -9.00 16.03 -26.89
CA LEU A 206 -7.79 15.26 -27.17
C LEU A 206 -8.17 13.82 -27.57
N PRO A 207 -7.36 13.14 -28.39
CA PRO A 207 -7.60 11.76 -28.78
C PRO A 207 -7.78 10.80 -27.59
N ASP A 208 -8.70 9.85 -27.72
CA ASP A 208 -9.00 8.85 -26.68
C ASP A 208 -7.75 8.08 -26.22
N THR A 209 -6.80 7.82 -27.14
CA THR A 209 -5.51 7.19 -26.81
C THR A 209 -4.75 7.97 -25.72
N LEU A 210 -4.71 9.31 -25.83
CA LEU A 210 -4.06 10.18 -24.84
C LEU A 210 -4.89 10.28 -23.55
N VAL A 211 -6.21 10.38 -23.65
CA VAL A 211 -7.11 10.40 -22.49
C VAL A 211 -6.94 9.12 -21.66
N ASN A 212 -6.92 7.97 -22.32
CA ASN A 212 -6.71 6.67 -21.69
C ASN A 212 -5.32 6.53 -21.08
N ALA A 213 -4.27 7.05 -21.75
CA ALA A 213 -2.92 7.08 -21.19
C ALA A 213 -2.86 7.89 -19.89
N ILE A 214 -3.52 9.05 -19.85
CA ILE A 214 -3.64 9.88 -18.64
C ILE A 214 -4.46 9.16 -17.56
N LEU A 215 -5.56 8.50 -17.90
CA LEU A 215 -6.43 7.87 -16.90
C LEU A 215 -5.81 6.60 -16.27
N PHE A 216 -5.12 5.78 -17.07
CA PHE A 216 -4.74 4.43 -16.66
C PHE A 216 -3.25 4.22 -16.35
N HIS A 217 -2.39 5.24 -16.45
CA HIS A 217 -0.94 5.07 -16.21
C HIS A 217 -0.59 4.55 -14.81
N HIS A 218 -1.45 4.79 -13.81
CA HIS A 218 -1.32 4.22 -12.46
C HIS A 218 -2.36 3.14 -12.12
N ARG A 219 -3.22 2.73 -13.07
CA ARG A 219 -4.34 1.82 -12.84
C ARG A 219 -4.21 0.52 -13.63
N MET A 220 -5.05 -0.45 -13.27
CA MET A 220 -5.29 -1.59 -14.16
C MET A 220 -6.13 -1.14 -15.35
N VAL A 221 -5.69 -1.56 -16.54
CA VAL A 221 -6.40 -1.31 -17.79
C VAL A 221 -7.60 -2.28 -17.90
N PRO A 222 -8.78 -1.83 -18.34
CA PRO A 222 -9.93 -2.70 -18.63
C PRO A 222 -9.59 -3.76 -19.68
N ALA A 223 -10.21 -4.95 -19.58
CA ALA A 223 -9.91 -6.07 -20.49
C ALA A 223 -10.35 -5.81 -21.93
N ASP A 224 -11.28 -4.89 -22.13
CA ASP A 224 -11.90 -4.48 -23.39
C ASP A 224 -11.33 -3.18 -23.96
N LEU A 225 -10.33 -2.56 -23.30
CA LEU A 225 -9.65 -1.41 -23.86
C LEU A 225 -8.92 -1.79 -25.16
N ASP A 226 -8.95 -0.90 -26.15
CA ASP A 226 -8.31 -1.17 -27.43
C ASP A 226 -6.78 -1.35 -27.28
N ARG A 227 -6.21 -2.07 -28.24
CA ARG A 227 -4.79 -2.45 -28.19
C ARG A 227 -3.85 -1.24 -28.28
N GLN A 228 -4.21 -0.19 -29.02
CA GLN A 228 -3.36 0.99 -29.19
C GLN A 228 -3.29 1.77 -27.87
N SER A 229 -4.43 2.04 -27.23
CA SER A 229 -4.47 2.66 -25.90
C SER A 229 -3.75 1.80 -24.86
N THR A 230 -3.98 0.48 -24.86
CA THR A 230 -3.33 -0.44 -23.91
C THR A 230 -1.81 -0.42 -24.03
N ASN A 231 -1.28 -0.43 -25.26
CA ASN A 231 0.17 -0.34 -25.50
C ASN A 231 0.73 1.01 -25.06
N LEU A 232 0.02 2.10 -25.34
CA LEU A 232 0.44 3.46 -24.98
C LEU A 232 0.48 3.64 -23.46
N VAL A 233 -0.56 3.18 -22.74
CA VAL A 233 -0.60 3.16 -21.27
C VAL A 233 0.59 2.38 -20.71
N ALA A 234 0.88 1.19 -21.27
CA ALA A 234 2.00 0.36 -20.80
C ALA A 234 3.36 1.06 -20.99
N ILE A 235 3.56 1.77 -22.10
CA ILE A 235 4.78 2.54 -22.38
C ILE A 235 4.91 3.71 -21.40
N VAL A 236 3.83 4.48 -21.19
CA VAL A 236 3.84 5.64 -20.27
C VAL A 236 4.07 5.18 -18.83
N ALA A 237 3.38 4.15 -18.37
CA ALA A 237 3.54 3.62 -17.01
C ALA A 237 4.97 3.07 -16.76
N LEU A 238 5.57 2.41 -17.75
CA LEU A 238 6.97 1.96 -17.65
C LEU A 238 7.94 3.15 -17.68
N ALA A 239 7.69 4.16 -18.53
CA ALA A 239 8.51 5.36 -18.60
C ALA A 239 8.49 6.16 -17.29
N ASP A 240 7.31 6.31 -16.69
CA ASP A 240 7.08 6.94 -15.40
C ASP A 240 7.85 6.22 -14.28
N PHE A 241 7.72 4.89 -14.21
CA PHE A 241 8.48 4.06 -13.26
C PHE A 241 10.01 4.23 -13.41
N ILE A 242 10.52 4.28 -14.65
CA ILE A 242 11.95 4.48 -14.91
C ILE A 242 12.36 5.90 -14.47
N ALA A 243 11.60 6.94 -14.79
CA ALA A 243 11.90 8.32 -14.42
C ALA A 243 12.03 8.47 -12.89
N TRP A 244 11.06 7.93 -12.14
CA TRP A 244 11.10 7.91 -10.67
C TRP A 244 12.29 7.14 -10.12
N SER A 245 12.60 5.97 -10.69
CA SER A 245 13.77 5.17 -10.31
C SER A 245 15.09 5.91 -10.53
N HIS A 246 15.11 6.85 -11.46
CA HIS A 246 16.23 7.72 -11.78
C HIS A 246 16.15 9.09 -11.08
N GLY A 247 15.38 9.23 -10.00
CA GLY A 247 15.31 10.44 -9.18
C GLY A 247 14.63 11.65 -9.84
N PHE A 248 13.94 11.42 -10.96
CA PHE A 248 13.07 12.41 -11.60
C PHE A 248 11.63 12.18 -11.14
N GLY A 249 11.31 12.48 -9.88
CA GLY A 249 9.93 12.44 -9.39
C GLY A 249 9.16 13.72 -9.70
N SER A 250 7.82 13.65 -9.76
CA SER A 250 6.94 14.83 -9.92
C SER A 250 6.69 15.60 -8.62
N VAL A 251 7.11 15.05 -7.46
CA VAL A 251 7.10 15.73 -6.15
C VAL A 251 8.34 15.39 -5.33
N THR A 252 8.58 16.18 -4.28
CA THR A 252 9.76 16.03 -3.38
C THR A 252 9.62 14.86 -2.39
N LYS A 253 8.40 14.43 -2.09
CA LYS A 253 8.09 13.24 -1.26
C LYS A 253 8.16 11.98 -2.12
N SER A 254 8.72 10.89 -1.58
CA SER A 254 9.03 9.70 -2.39
C SER A 254 7.87 8.73 -2.37
N HIS A 255 7.22 8.51 -3.52
CA HIS A 255 6.19 7.49 -3.65
C HIS A 255 6.78 6.19 -4.21
N SER A 256 6.58 5.07 -3.52
CA SER A 256 6.87 3.75 -4.10
C SER A 256 5.87 3.48 -5.23
N MET A 257 6.36 3.46 -6.47
CA MET A 257 5.57 3.05 -7.63
C MET A 257 5.72 1.54 -7.84
N VAL A 258 4.57 0.86 -7.93
CA VAL A 258 4.52 -0.54 -8.32
C VAL A 258 4.12 -0.62 -9.78
N LEU A 259 4.98 -1.21 -10.61
CA LEU A 259 4.68 -1.43 -12.02
C LEU A 259 3.53 -2.46 -12.13
N PRO A 260 2.40 -2.12 -12.79
CA PRO A 260 1.29 -3.06 -12.95
C PRO A 260 1.71 -4.39 -13.60
N PRO A 261 1.27 -5.55 -13.08
CA PRO A 261 1.72 -6.87 -13.57
C PRO A 261 1.45 -7.13 -15.05
N TYR A 262 0.45 -6.48 -15.63
CA TYR A 262 0.09 -6.65 -17.04
C TYR A 262 1.17 -6.11 -17.99
N ILE A 263 1.99 -5.14 -17.56
CA ILE A 263 3.02 -4.53 -18.40
C ILE A 263 4.04 -5.57 -18.85
N GLN A 264 4.38 -6.54 -18.00
CA GLN A 264 5.30 -7.63 -18.35
C GLN A 264 4.76 -8.55 -19.46
N LYS A 265 3.45 -8.55 -19.70
CA LYS A 265 2.82 -9.30 -20.80
C LYS A 265 2.87 -8.55 -22.12
N ILE A 266 3.04 -7.22 -22.08
CA ILE A 266 3.05 -6.33 -23.24
C ILE A 266 4.49 -6.02 -23.66
N ILE A 267 5.32 -5.62 -22.69
CA ILE A 267 6.70 -5.19 -22.89
C ILE A 267 7.63 -6.22 -22.25
N ASP A 268 8.45 -6.86 -23.08
CA ASP A 268 9.50 -7.77 -22.61
C ASP A 268 10.70 -6.96 -22.10
N ILE A 269 10.64 -6.58 -20.81
CA ILE A 269 11.64 -5.76 -20.15
C ILE A 269 13.05 -6.37 -20.26
N ARG A 270 13.17 -7.71 -20.34
CA ARG A 270 14.45 -8.41 -20.44
C ARG A 270 15.16 -8.18 -21.78
N LYS A 271 14.41 -7.79 -22.81
CA LYS A 271 14.96 -7.46 -24.13
C LYS A 271 15.29 -5.98 -24.29
N LEU A 272 14.83 -5.12 -23.39
CA LEU A 272 15.13 -3.70 -23.44
C LEU A 272 16.58 -3.44 -23.04
N ASN A 273 17.25 -2.54 -23.77
CA ASN A 273 18.57 -2.08 -23.37
C ASN A 273 18.45 -0.88 -22.45
N LEU A 274 18.16 -1.15 -21.17
CA LEU A 274 17.97 -0.11 -20.16
C LEU A 274 19.16 0.85 -20.06
N GLY A 275 20.39 0.34 -20.24
CA GLY A 275 21.60 1.17 -20.24
C GLY A 275 21.59 2.23 -21.34
N ARG A 276 21.19 1.87 -22.56
CA ARG A 276 21.05 2.82 -23.68
C ARG A 276 19.91 3.81 -23.44
N LEU A 277 18.80 3.33 -22.91
CA LEU A 277 17.62 4.16 -22.62
C LEU A 277 17.96 5.25 -21.59
N VAL A 278 18.60 4.88 -20.48
CA VAL A 278 19.03 5.82 -19.44
C VAL A 278 20.09 6.79 -19.97
N THR A 279 21.09 6.29 -20.70
CA THR A 279 22.14 7.16 -21.27
C THR A 279 21.54 8.18 -22.25
N HIS A 280 20.52 7.77 -23.02
CA HIS A 280 19.80 8.66 -23.92
C HIS A 280 18.99 9.71 -23.14
N MET A 281 18.27 9.29 -22.10
CA MET A 281 17.54 10.18 -21.20
C MET A 281 18.49 11.22 -20.57
N ASP A 282 19.61 10.81 -19.99
CA ASP A 282 20.57 11.71 -19.35
C ASP A 282 21.05 12.79 -20.31
N LYS A 283 21.34 12.41 -21.57
CA LYS A 283 21.76 13.34 -22.62
C LYS A 283 20.67 14.35 -22.96
N GLU A 284 19.45 13.90 -23.24
CA GLU A 284 18.33 14.78 -23.63
C GLU A 284 17.85 15.65 -22.46
N ILE A 285 17.84 15.13 -21.23
CA ILE A 285 17.47 15.91 -20.04
C ILE A 285 18.54 16.97 -19.74
N THR A 286 19.83 16.66 -19.92
CA THR A 286 20.90 17.66 -19.76
C THR A 286 20.74 18.79 -20.77
N ALA A 287 20.42 18.46 -22.02
CA ALA A 287 20.08 19.45 -23.04
C ALA A 287 18.87 20.31 -22.63
N ALA A 288 17.80 19.68 -22.16
CA ALA A 288 16.60 20.38 -21.71
C ALA A 288 16.88 21.27 -20.49
N ALA A 289 17.78 20.88 -19.58
CA ALA A 289 18.16 21.67 -18.42
C ALA A 289 18.79 23.01 -18.82
N GLU A 290 19.59 23.05 -19.89
CA GLU A 290 20.15 24.30 -20.42
C GLU A 290 19.05 25.22 -20.98
N ILE A 291 18.05 24.65 -21.64
CA ILE A 291 16.96 25.38 -22.30
C ILE A 291 15.94 25.93 -21.30
N TYR A 292 15.52 25.11 -20.34
CA TYR A 292 14.46 25.45 -19.37
C TYR A 292 15.01 25.95 -18.02
N HIS A 293 16.33 25.96 -17.85
CA HIS A 293 17.04 26.44 -16.67
C HIS A 293 16.63 25.75 -15.36
N PHE A 294 16.53 24.41 -15.38
CA PHE A 294 16.32 23.59 -14.18
C PHE A 294 17.59 22.86 -13.76
N GLN A 295 17.69 22.52 -12.46
CA GLN A 295 18.82 21.78 -11.92
C GLN A 295 18.63 20.27 -12.09
N LEU A 296 19.71 19.57 -12.39
CA LEU A 296 19.74 18.11 -12.43
C LEU A 296 20.02 17.55 -11.03
N PRO A 297 19.44 16.40 -10.67
CA PRO A 297 19.73 15.76 -9.41
C PRO A 297 21.21 15.37 -9.32
N GLN A 298 21.79 15.52 -8.13
CA GLN A 298 23.17 15.08 -7.91
C GLN A 298 23.27 13.55 -7.83
N ALA A 299 24.45 12.99 -8.11
CA ALA A 299 24.68 11.54 -7.99
C ALA A 299 24.36 10.99 -6.58
N SER A 300 24.51 11.82 -5.54
CA SER A 300 24.11 11.49 -4.16
C SER A 300 22.59 11.36 -4.01
N GLU A 301 21.82 12.28 -4.59
CA GLU A 301 20.35 12.27 -4.53
C GLU A 301 19.76 11.08 -5.29
N LEU A 302 20.36 10.72 -6.42
CA LEU A 302 20.01 9.51 -7.18
C LEU A 302 20.23 8.24 -6.34
N ARG A 303 21.37 8.13 -5.65
CA ARG A 303 21.67 6.99 -4.78
C ARG A 303 20.70 6.89 -3.60
N VAL A 304 20.32 8.02 -3.01
CA VAL A 304 19.32 8.05 -1.92
C VAL A 304 17.95 7.58 -2.43
N SER A 305 17.54 8.02 -3.62
CA SER A 305 16.28 7.61 -4.24
C SER A 305 16.23 6.10 -4.50
N LEU A 306 17.30 5.55 -5.09
CA LEU A 306 17.43 4.10 -5.31
C LEU A 306 17.45 3.30 -3.99
N LEU A 307 18.13 3.81 -2.97
CA LEU A 307 18.18 3.17 -1.66
C LEU A 307 16.78 3.12 -1.01
N ARG A 308 16.02 4.22 -1.06
CA ARG A 308 14.64 4.28 -0.56
C ARG A 308 13.73 3.29 -1.29
N LEU A 309 13.77 3.26 -2.62
CA LEU A 309 12.98 2.32 -3.41
C LEU A 309 13.29 0.86 -3.06
N ASN A 310 14.57 0.51 -2.87
CA ASN A 310 14.96 -0.83 -2.47
C ASN A 310 14.44 -1.20 -1.07
N ILE A 311 14.46 -0.25 -0.13
CA ILE A 311 13.88 -0.42 1.21
C ILE A 311 12.38 -0.65 1.10
N ASP A 312 11.65 0.20 0.36
CA ASP A 312 10.20 0.10 0.21
C ASP A 312 9.78 -1.22 -0.45
N LEU A 313 10.49 -1.64 -1.50
CA LEU A 313 10.25 -2.93 -2.17
C LEU A 313 10.50 -4.12 -1.25
N ALA A 314 11.57 -4.07 -0.44
CA ALA A 314 11.84 -5.11 0.55
C ALA A 314 10.73 -5.20 1.60
N MET A 315 10.23 -4.05 2.07
CA MET A 315 9.13 -3.98 3.04
C MET A 315 7.80 -4.48 2.45
N ASN A 316 7.49 -4.14 1.19
CA ASN A 316 6.23 -4.51 0.53
C ASN A 316 6.17 -5.97 0.07
N SER A 317 7.30 -6.56 -0.34
CA SER A 317 7.36 -7.98 -0.76
C SER A 317 7.01 -8.97 0.38
N SER A 318 7.12 -8.51 1.64
CA SER A 318 6.78 -9.28 2.84
C SER A 318 5.27 -9.41 3.09
N GLN A 319 4.42 -8.59 2.46
CA GLN A 319 2.96 -8.58 2.68
C GLN A 319 2.16 -9.40 1.65
N SER A 320 2.65 -9.56 0.42
CA SER A 320 1.84 -10.13 -0.69
C SER A 320 1.83 -11.67 -0.78
N ALA A 321 2.63 -12.37 0.02
CA ALA A 321 2.75 -13.84 -0.06
C ALA A 321 1.66 -14.62 0.74
N CYS A 322 0.80 -13.95 1.52
CA CYS A 322 -0.11 -14.61 2.46
C CYS A 322 -1.56 -14.84 1.98
N MET A 323 -1.92 -14.55 0.72
CA MET A 323 -3.33 -14.63 0.28
C MET A 323 -3.49 -15.20 -1.13
N SER A 324 -3.61 -16.52 -1.28
CA SER A 324 -4.48 -17.18 -2.29
C SER A 324 -4.29 -18.71 -2.31
N ALA A 325 -5.34 -19.48 -1.97
CA ALA A 325 -5.86 -20.61 -2.75
C ALA A 325 -6.88 -21.48 -1.96
N GLU A 326 -8.07 -21.68 -2.54
CA GLU A 326 -9.02 -22.78 -2.31
C GLU A 326 -9.91 -22.92 -3.57
N PRO A 327 -10.70 -24.00 -3.80
CA PRO A 327 -10.50 -25.42 -3.45
C PRO A 327 -10.89 -26.40 -4.61
N GLY A 328 -10.48 -27.67 -4.50
CA GLY A 328 -10.96 -28.77 -5.36
C GLY A 328 -10.92 -30.13 -4.65
N ARG A 329 -12.10 -30.68 -4.31
CA ARG A 329 -12.31 -31.98 -3.64
C ARG A 329 -12.34 -33.18 -4.61
N LYS A 330 -11.89 -34.36 -4.15
CA LYS A 330 -12.62 -35.64 -4.27
C LYS A 330 -12.12 -36.70 -3.27
N GLN A 331 -13.07 -37.41 -2.66
CA GLN A 331 -12.97 -38.55 -1.72
C GLN A 331 -12.36 -39.81 -2.35
N VAL A 332 -11.78 -40.71 -1.54
CA VAL A 332 -12.19 -42.13 -1.38
C VAL A 332 -11.79 -42.64 0.02
N SER A 333 -12.58 -43.61 0.46
CA SER A 333 -12.87 -44.28 1.74
C SER A 333 -11.83 -45.24 2.37
N SER A 334 -11.85 -45.22 3.71
CA SER A 334 -11.90 -46.32 4.70
C SER A 334 -10.98 -47.55 4.60
N VAL A 335 -10.22 -47.82 5.68
CA VAL A 335 -10.16 -49.15 6.34
C VAL A 335 -9.96 -48.96 7.86
N GLU A 336 -10.75 -49.69 8.65
CA GLU A 336 -10.80 -49.74 10.12
C GLU A 336 -9.63 -50.52 10.75
N GLY A 337 -9.33 -50.25 12.03
CA GLY A 337 -8.79 -51.27 12.95
C GLY A 337 -7.43 -50.98 13.61
N HIS A 338 -7.48 -50.33 14.79
CA HIS A 338 -6.66 -50.51 16.02
C HIS A 338 -6.57 -49.15 16.74
N GLY A 339 -7.43 -48.99 17.76
CA GLY A 339 -7.66 -47.72 18.44
C GLY A 339 -6.70 -47.50 19.60
N LEU A 340 -5.78 -46.54 19.43
CA LEU A 340 -5.33 -45.69 20.54
C LEU A 340 -6.52 -44.78 20.89
N MET A 341 -7.01 -44.81 22.13
CA MET A 341 -8.09 -43.92 22.60
C MET A 341 -7.51 -42.54 22.97
N LEU A 342 -6.92 -41.84 22.00
CA LEU A 342 -6.64 -40.41 22.18
C LEU A 342 -7.98 -39.69 22.15
N VAL A 343 -8.34 -39.11 23.29
CA VAL A 343 -9.61 -38.42 23.47
C VAL A 343 -9.64 -37.24 22.48
N PRO A 344 -10.72 -37.02 21.72
CA PRO A 344 -10.82 -35.83 20.88
C PRO A 344 -10.61 -34.60 21.76
N HIS A 345 -9.61 -33.79 21.39
CA HIS A 345 -9.25 -32.55 22.05
C HIS A 345 -10.52 -31.70 22.23
N ARG A 346 -10.95 -31.51 23.48
CA ARG A 346 -12.18 -30.77 23.82
C ARG A 346 -12.02 -29.25 23.75
N SER A 347 -10.80 -28.79 23.52
CA SER A 347 -10.43 -27.39 23.46
C SER A 347 -10.09 -26.98 22.03
N LEU A 348 -10.49 -25.76 21.70
CA LEU A 348 -10.07 -25.08 20.47
C LEU A 348 -8.83 -24.19 20.73
N ASP A 349 -8.34 -24.16 21.97
CA ASP A 349 -7.12 -23.45 22.32
C ASP A 349 -5.89 -24.24 21.86
N ARG A 350 -5.05 -23.58 21.07
CA ARG A 350 -3.85 -24.19 20.49
C ARG A 350 -2.89 -24.72 21.55
N ALA A 351 -2.68 -24.00 22.64
CA ALA A 351 -1.74 -24.42 23.68
C ALA A 351 -2.28 -25.64 24.44
N GLU A 352 -3.59 -25.68 24.72
CA GLU A 352 -4.22 -26.82 25.37
C GLU A 352 -4.20 -28.09 24.49
N ILE A 353 -4.46 -27.95 23.18
CA ILE A 353 -4.36 -29.04 22.19
C ILE A 353 -2.95 -29.63 22.19
N ILE A 354 -1.92 -28.79 22.08
CA ILE A 354 -0.51 -29.24 22.05
C ILE A 354 -0.16 -29.92 23.37
N ASN A 355 -0.45 -29.28 24.50
CA ASN A 355 0.00 -29.74 25.80
C ASN A 355 -0.71 -31.03 26.27
N SER A 356 -1.97 -31.24 25.89
CA SER A 356 -2.69 -32.49 26.16
C SER A 356 -2.13 -33.63 25.30
N THR A 357 -2.04 -33.44 23.99
CA THR A 357 -1.56 -34.45 23.04
C THR A 357 -0.16 -34.95 23.37
N LEU A 358 0.78 -34.04 23.65
CA LEU A 358 2.16 -34.43 23.97
C LEU A 358 2.27 -35.24 25.28
N ARG A 359 1.47 -34.88 26.30
CA ARG A 359 1.45 -35.62 27.56
C ARG A 359 0.87 -37.01 27.40
N GLU A 360 -0.21 -37.14 26.63
CA GLU A 360 -0.83 -38.45 26.36
C GLU A 360 0.11 -39.35 25.58
N LEU A 361 0.83 -38.81 24.58
CA LEU A 361 1.85 -39.57 23.85
C LEU A 361 2.98 -40.09 24.75
N VAL A 362 3.50 -39.27 25.67
CA VAL A 362 4.52 -39.71 26.63
C VAL A 362 3.98 -40.78 27.56
N ALA A 363 2.75 -40.62 28.05
CA ALA A 363 2.16 -41.51 29.05
C ALA A 363 1.68 -42.86 28.47
N GLU A 364 1.02 -42.87 27.32
CA GLU A 364 0.44 -44.09 26.73
C GLU A 364 1.47 -44.94 25.98
N LEU A 365 2.49 -44.32 25.40
CA LEU A 365 3.49 -45.00 24.58
C LEU A 365 4.83 -45.21 25.30
N GLU A 366 4.88 -44.92 26.61
CA GLU A 366 6.07 -45.04 27.47
C GLU A 366 7.33 -44.38 26.87
N LEU A 367 7.15 -43.24 26.19
CA LEU A 367 8.25 -42.53 25.53
C LEU A 367 9.10 -41.79 26.56
N GLN A 368 10.41 -41.65 26.32
CA GLN A 368 11.26 -40.85 27.19
C GLN A 368 10.91 -39.37 27.09
N GLN A 369 10.60 -38.91 25.87
CA GLN A 369 10.12 -37.56 25.61
C GLN A 369 9.53 -37.45 24.19
N VAL A 370 8.70 -36.42 24.01
CA VAL A 370 8.17 -36.00 22.71
C VAL A 370 8.36 -34.49 22.54
N ALA A 371 8.80 -34.09 21.36
CA ALA A 371 8.94 -32.70 20.97
C ALA A 371 8.08 -32.38 19.75
N LEU A 372 7.45 -31.20 19.74
CA LEU A 372 6.72 -30.66 18.59
C LEU A 372 7.54 -29.59 17.89
N LEU A 373 7.83 -29.79 16.61
CA LEU A 373 8.45 -28.82 15.73
C LEU A 373 7.41 -28.35 14.70
N LEU A 374 7.25 -27.04 14.54
CA LEU A 374 6.33 -26.46 13.57
C LEU A 374 7.08 -25.66 12.52
N VAL A 375 6.58 -25.67 11.28
CA VAL A 375 7.18 -24.90 10.19
C VAL A 375 6.89 -23.42 10.38
N ASP A 376 7.94 -22.60 10.44
CA ASP A 376 7.86 -21.16 10.27
C ASP A 376 8.15 -20.80 8.81
N SER A 377 7.09 -20.46 8.07
CA SER A 377 7.18 -20.10 6.66
C SER A 377 7.85 -18.75 6.41
N LYS A 378 7.92 -17.85 7.41
CA LYS A 378 8.53 -16.52 7.27
C LYS A 378 10.05 -16.63 7.29
N GLU A 379 10.58 -17.35 8.27
CA GLU A 379 12.02 -17.54 8.46
C GLU A 379 12.58 -18.79 7.77
N ARG A 380 11.70 -19.62 7.16
CA ARG A 380 12.03 -20.90 6.52
C ARG A 380 12.76 -21.87 7.45
N GLN A 381 12.30 -21.94 8.71
CA GLN A 381 12.89 -22.79 9.75
C GLN A 381 11.86 -23.74 10.33
N LEU A 382 12.33 -24.87 10.86
CA LEU A 382 11.56 -25.67 11.82
C LEU A 382 11.78 -25.10 13.21
N MET A 383 10.70 -24.66 13.84
CA MET A 383 10.74 -24.13 15.19
C MET A 383 10.31 -25.23 16.16
N LEU A 384 11.24 -25.68 17.00
CA LEU A 384 10.90 -26.49 18.17
C LEU A 384 10.10 -25.63 19.13
N GLN A 385 8.82 -25.98 19.34
CA GLN A 385 7.85 -25.20 20.11
C GLN A 385 7.64 -25.77 21.51
N ASN A 386 7.53 -27.09 21.64
CA ASN A 386 7.18 -27.73 22.90
C ASN A 386 7.96 -29.03 23.08
N ILE A 387 8.33 -29.33 24.32
CA ILE A 387 8.94 -30.60 24.72
C ILE A 387 8.18 -31.14 25.94
N CYS A 388 7.79 -32.41 25.90
CA CYS A 388 7.25 -33.14 27.04
C CYS A 388 8.20 -34.27 27.40
N ILE A 389 8.63 -34.35 28.66
CA ILE A 389 9.61 -35.34 29.14
C ILE A 389 8.92 -36.24 30.18
N ALA A 390 9.17 -37.55 30.12
CA ALA A 390 8.64 -38.50 31.07
C ALA A 390 9.08 -38.17 32.50
N GLY A 391 8.13 -38.20 33.43
CA GLY A 391 8.38 -37.90 34.85
C GLY A 391 8.45 -36.40 35.19
N GLU A 392 8.37 -35.50 34.21
CA GLU A 392 8.29 -34.06 34.47
C GLU A 392 6.85 -33.54 34.46
N PRO A 393 6.53 -32.55 35.33
CA PRO A 393 5.21 -31.93 35.33
C PRO A 393 5.04 -31.01 34.11
N GLY A 394 4.25 -31.46 33.13
CA GLY A 394 3.79 -30.64 32.01
C GLY A 394 4.75 -30.58 30.82
N THR A 395 4.50 -29.62 29.94
CA THR A 395 5.29 -29.38 28.72
C THR A 395 6.13 -28.11 28.87
N ARG A 396 7.38 -28.16 28.43
CA ARG A 396 8.27 -27.00 28.35
C ARG A 396 8.09 -26.30 27.01
N ASN A 397 7.93 -24.99 27.02
CA ASN A 397 7.93 -24.18 25.80
C ASN A 397 9.38 -23.87 25.40
N CYS A 398 9.68 -24.02 24.11
CA CYS A 398 10.99 -23.80 23.53
C CYS A 398 10.80 -22.98 22.25
N GLN A 399 11.78 -22.18 21.86
CA GLN A 399 11.77 -21.49 20.56
C GLN A 399 13.16 -21.54 19.95
N VAL A 400 13.53 -22.72 19.49
CA VAL A 400 14.81 -22.97 18.79
C VAL A 400 14.50 -23.29 17.34
N GLY A 401 15.12 -22.54 16.43
CA GLY A 401 14.97 -22.70 14.99
C GLY A 401 16.04 -23.60 14.37
N PHE A 402 15.64 -24.43 13.43
CA PHE A 402 16.49 -25.35 12.67
C PHE A 402 16.33 -25.08 11.16
N ASP A 403 17.46 -24.93 10.45
CA ASP A 403 17.47 -24.69 9.00
C ASP A 403 17.05 -25.94 8.23
N LEU A 404 15.94 -25.82 7.51
CA LEU A 404 15.29 -26.89 6.75
C LEU A 404 16.15 -27.49 5.63
N ASN A 405 17.09 -26.73 5.06
CA ASN A 405 17.82 -27.17 3.85
C ASN A 405 19.04 -28.04 4.14
N ARG A 406 19.28 -28.41 5.40
CA ARG A 406 20.53 -29.05 5.84
C ARG A 406 20.35 -30.48 6.36
N SER A 407 19.14 -31.04 6.36
CA SER A 407 18.87 -32.45 6.72
C SER A 407 17.91 -33.09 5.72
N ASP A 408 18.36 -34.16 5.07
CA ASP A 408 17.54 -34.91 4.12
C ASP A 408 16.38 -35.66 4.81
N ALA A 409 16.59 -36.18 6.02
CA ALA A 409 15.53 -36.85 6.79
C ALA A 409 14.43 -35.88 7.27
N MET A 410 14.79 -34.67 7.70
CA MET A 410 13.79 -33.64 8.04
C MET A 410 13.01 -33.21 6.78
N LEU A 411 13.68 -33.10 5.63
CA LEU A 411 13.03 -32.80 4.36
C LEU A 411 12.14 -33.93 3.85
N GLY A 412 12.57 -35.18 4.00
CA GLY A 412 11.79 -36.38 3.66
C GLY A 412 10.49 -36.43 4.46
N THR A 413 10.57 -36.17 5.76
CA THR A 413 9.38 -36.07 6.63
C THR A 413 8.42 -34.96 6.17
N LEU A 414 8.93 -33.76 5.84
CA LEU A 414 8.08 -32.62 5.48
C LEU A 414 7.52 -32.65 4.06
N ARG A 415 8.28 -33.18 3.10
CA ARG A 415 7.88 -33.21 1.68
C ARG A 415 7.12 -34.46 1.32
N GLU A 416 7.56 -35.60 1.84
CA GLU A 416 7.05 -36.92 1.45
C GLU A 416 6.09 -37.48 2.50
N GLY A 417 5.96 -36.83 3.67
CA GLY A 417 5.12 -37.31 4.76
C GLY A 417 5.57 -38.65 5.31
N GLN A 418 6.86 -38.96 5.18
CA GLN A 418 7.45 -40.22 5.62
C GLN A 418 7.91 -40.14 7.08
N VAL A 419 7.97 -41.29 7.72
CA VAL A 419 8.54 -41.43 9.06
C VAL A 419 10.04 -41.70 8.91
N GLU A 420 10.85 -40.84 9.50
CA GLU A 420 12.30 -40.87 9.35
C GLU A 420 12.99 -41.02 10.71
N ARG A 421 14.14 -41.69 10.74
CA ARG A 421 14.95 -41.80 11.95
C ARG A 421 16.15 -40.87 11.84
N LEU A 422 16.29 -39.99 12.83
CA LEU A 422 17.47 -39.13 12.98
C LEU A 422 18.49 -39.75 13.93
N ALA A 423 19.73 -39.85 13.46
CA ALA A 423 20.87 -40.34 14.24
C ALA A 423 22.08 -39.36 14.25
N GLY A 424 21.92 -38.14 13.71
CA GLY A 424 22.93 -37.09 13.80
C GLY A 424 23.88 -37.04 12.60
N ASP A 425 23.36 -37.31 11.41
CA ASP A 425 24.13 -37.43 10.17
C ASP A 425 24.63 -36.07 9.66
N CYS A 426 24.03 -34.97 10.13
CA CYS A 426 24.45 -33.60 9.84
C CYS A 426 24.44 -32.69 11.09
N GLU A 427 25.02 -31.50 10.94
CA GLU A 427 25.15 -30.50 12.02
C GLU A 427 23.79 -30.10 12.64
N VAL A 428 22.76 -29.94 11.81
CA VAL A 428 21.41 -29.54 12.27
C VAL A 428 20.73 -30.67 13.04
N GLU A 429 20.93 -31.92 12.64
CA GLU A 429 20.43 -33.08 13.38
C GLU A 429 21.15 -33.23 14.73
N GLN A 430 22.48 -33.03 14.77
CA GLN A 430 23.24 -33.03 16.02
C GLN A 430 22.78 -31.92 16.96
N GLN A 431 22.42 -30.75 16.42
CA GLN A 431 21.85 -29.65 17.20
C GLN A 431 20.49 -30.02 17.80
N LEU A 432 19.61 -30.67 17.02
CA LEU A 432 18.31 -31.13 17.53
C LEU A 432 18.49 -32.21 18.60
N LEU A 433 19.33 -33.22 18.34
CA LEU A 433 19.61 -34.32 19.26
C LEU A 433 20.24 -33.84 20.57
N SER A 434 21.16 -32.87 20.50
CA SER A 434 21.74 -32.24 21.71
C SER A 434 20.72 -31.43 22.49
N THR A 435 19.85 -30.67 21.82
CA THR A 435 18.74 -29.93 22.47
C THR A 435 17.80 -30.89 23.20
N LEU A 436 17.54 -32.04 22.58
CA LEU A 436 16.69 -33.11 23.08
C LEU A 436 17.44 -34.08 24.01
N HIS A 437 18.74 -33.92 24.27
CA HIS A 437 19.56 -34.83 25.07
C HIS A 437 19.37 -36.32 24.69
N SER A 438 19.20 -36.60 23.39
CA SER A 438 18.87 -37.93 22.86
C SER A 438 19.91 -38.39 21.84
N GLN A 439 20.14 -39.70 21.75
CA GLN A 439 21.08 -40.26 20.77
C GLN A 439 20.44 -40.43 19.38
N ALA A 440 19.14 -40.68 19.33
CA ALA A 440 18.36 -40.77 18.10
C ALA A 440 16.92 -40.35 18.40
N VAL A 441 16.20 -39.90 17.37
CA VAL A 441 14.75 -39.63 17.45
C VAL A 441 14.05 -40.14 16.20
N THR A 442 12.79 -40.51 16.35
CA THR A 442 11.90 -40.83 15.23
C THR A 442 11.04 -39.61 14.91
N LEU A 443 11.04 -39.20 13.66
CA LEU A 443 10.25 -38.08 13.15
C LEU A 443 8.92 -38.58 12.61
N ILE A 444 7.83 -38.05 13.15
CA ILE A 444 6.47 -38.32 12.67
C ILE A 444 5.91 -37.02 12.07
N PRO A 445 5.39 -37.03 10.83
CA PRO A 445 4.85 -35.83 10.22
C PRO A 445 3.55 -35.38 10.92
N VAL A 446 3.44 -34.08 11.19
CA VAL A 446 2.20 -33.45 11.65
C VAL A 446 1.52 -32.83 10.44
N THR A 447 0.50 -33.51 9.92
CA THR A 447 -0.10 -33.20 8.62
C THR A 447 -1.47 -32.59 8.79
N GLY A 448 -1.66 -31.39 8.28
CA GLY A 448 -2.96 -30.74 8.19
C GLY A 448 -3.80 -31.30 7.03
N LYS A 449 -4.90 -30.63 6.67
CA LYS A 449 -5.80 -31.12 5.61
C LYS A 449 -5.12 -31.27 4.24
N HIS A 450 -4.13 -30.41 3.95
CA HIS A 450 -3.56 -30.29 2.60
C HIS A 450 -2.03 -30.18 2.56
N HIS A 451 -1.35 -30.07 3.70
CA HIS A 451 0.10 -29.92 3.78
C HIS A 451 0.65 -30.36 5.14
N VAL A 452 1.96 -30.58 5.23
CA VAL A 452 2.64 -30.86 6.50
C VAL A 452 2.87 -29.54 7.25
N VAL A 453 2.34 -29.44 8.46
CA VAL A 453 2.38 -28.24 9.34
C VAL A 453 3.63 -28.28 10.24
N GLY A 454 4.17 -29.49 10.48
CA GLY A 454 5.32 -29.71 11.34
C GLY A 454 5.68 -31.18 11.48
N MET A 455 6.36 -31.52 12.56
CA MET A 455 6.72 -32.90 12.90
C MET A 455 6.81 -33.10 14.42
N LEU A 456 6.54 -34.31 14.87
CA LEU A 456 6.86 -34.78 16.22
C LEU A 456 8.21 -35.49 16.19
N ALA A 457 9.10 -35.13 17.11
CA ALA A 457 10.34 -35.86 17.36
C ALA A 457 10.16 -36.70 18.64
N LEU A 458 10.22 -38.02 18.48
CA LEU A 458 10.00 -38.99 19.55
C LEU A 458 11.33 -39.61 19.97
N SER A 459 11.66 -39.52 21.26
CA SER A 459 12.80 -40.24 21.82
C SER A 459 12.34 -41.53 22.49
N HIS A 460 12.90 -42.65 22.05
CA HIS A 460 12.72 -43.97 22.64
C HIS A 460 14.09 -44.56 23.03
N GLY A 461 14.11 -45.58 23.89
CA GLY A 461 15.35 -46.23 24.34
C GLY A 461 16.23 -46.73 23.18
N ALA A 462 17.56 -46.67 23.37
CA ALA A 462 18.59 -46.63 22.32
C ALA A 462 18.68 -47.80 21.31
N GLU A 463 17.85 -48.85 21.39
CA GLU A 463 17.96 -50.04 20.53
C GLU A 463 16.63 -50.52 19.89
N VAL A 464 15.52 -49.78 20.04
CA VAL A 464 14.22 -50.25 19.54
C VAL A 464 13.83 -49.49 18.27
N GLU A 465 13.74 -50.22 17.17
CA GLU A 465 13.08 -49.75 15.95
C GLU A 465 11.56 -49.75 16.20
N LEU A 466 10.87 -48.66 15.88
CA LEU A 466 9.42 -48.58 16.12
C LEU A 466 8.72 -49.68 15.30
N ALA A 467 7.93 -50.51 15.98
CA ALA A 467 7.10 -51.51 15.31
C ALA A 467 6.18 -50.82 14.30
N ALA A 468 6.02 -51.40 13.11
CA ALA A 468 5.20 -50.82 12.03
C ALA A 468 3.78 -50.46 12.49
N GLU A 469 3.18 -51.27 13.37
CA GLU A 469 1.88 -51.03 13.98
C GLU A 469 1.83 -49.74 14.82
N LEU A 470 2.89 -49.45 15.56
CA LEU A 470 3.00 -48.24 16.38
C LEU A 470 3.26 -47.00 15.51
N THR A 471 4.04 -47.15 14.44
CA THR A 471 4.29 -46.09 13.45
C THR A 471 2.99 -45.64 12.78
N ASP A 472 2.15 -46.57 12.34
CA ASP A 472 0.85 -46.26 11.73
C ASP A 472 -0.06 -45.49 12.68
N ILE A 473 -0.06 -45.85 13.96
CA ILE A 473 -0.83 -45.14 14.97
C ILE A 473 -0.31 -43.71 15.12
N LEU A 474 1.01 -43.54 15.30
CA LEU A 474 1.63 -42.22 15.48
C LEU A 474 1.41 -41.29 14.28
N VAL A 475 1.45 -41.80 13.05
CA VAL A 475 1.12 -41.02 11.85
C VAL A 475 -0.32 -40.51 11.91
N ARG A 476 -1.28 -41.32 12.37
CA ARG A 476 -2.67 -40.88 12.58
C ARG A 476 -2.77 -39.80 13.66
N VAL A 477 -2.02 -39.93 14.77
CA VAL A 477 -1.95 -38.88 15.79
C VAL A 477 -1.40 -37.57 15.20
N GLY A 478 -0.34 -37.66 14.39
CA GLY A 478 0.22 -36.51 13.69
C GLY A 478 -0.76 -35.84 12.73
N GLN A 479 -1.63 -36.62 12.07
CA GLN A 479 -2.71 -36.10 11.22
C GLN A 479 -3.80 -35.39 12.04
N GLU A 480 -4.31 -36.03 13.10
CA GLU A 480 -5.34 -35.43 13.96
C GLU A 480 -4.83 -34.14 14.62
N LEU A 481 -3.60 -34.15 15.13
CA LEU A 481 -2.95 -32.96 15.68
C LEU A 481 -2.79 -31.86 14.62
N GLY A 482 -2.36 -32.21 13.41
CA GLY A 482 -2.19 -31.24 12.32
C GLY A 482 -3.50 -30.56 11.93
N ILE A 483 -4.58 -31.33 11.81
CA ILE A 483 -5.93 -30.80 11.52
C ILE A 483 -6.40 -29.88 12.66
N ALA A 484 -6.21 -30.27 13.91
CA ALA A 484 -6.59 -29.49 15.08
C ALA A 484 -5.85 -28.14 15.14
N LEU A 485 -4.54 -28.15 14.88
CA LEU A 485 -3.70 -26.96 14.85
C LEU A 485 -4.10 -26.00 13.72
N GLU A 486 -4.43 -26.52 12.53
CA GLU A 486 -4.96 -25.70 11.44
C GLU A 486 -6.32 -25.08 11.79
N HIS A 487 -7.22 -25.84 12.41
CA HIS A 487 -8.54 -25.30 12.79
C HIS A 487 -8.42 -24.23 13.87
N ALA A 488 -7.57 -24.45 14.87
CA ALA A 488 -7.28 -23.45 15.90
C ALA A 488 -6.70 -22.16 15.27
N LYS A 489 -5.81 -22.28 14.28
CA LYS A 489 -5.27 -21.14 13.53
C LYS A 489 -6.34 -20.43 12.70
N LEU A 490 -7.19 -21.16 11.98
CA LEU A 490 -8.28 -20.59 11.20
C LEU A 490 -9.30 -19.87 12.07
N LEU A 491 -9.61 -20.42 13.25
CA LEU A 491 -10.47 -19.76 14.23
C LEU A 491 -9.82 -18.47 14.76
N ALA A 492 -8.53 -18.49 15.08
CA ALA A 492 -7.80 -17.28 15.48
C ALA A 492 -7.81 -16.22 14.37
N ASP A 493 -7.52 -16.59 13.11
CA ASP A 493 -7.56 -15.69 11.96
C ASP A 493 -8.98 -15.16 11.68
N SER A 494 -10.01 -15.98 11.93
CA SER A 494 -11.42 -15.59 11.80
C SER A 494 -11.85 -14.64 12.91
N CYS A 495 -11.36 -14.84 14.14
CA CYS A 495 -11.57 -13.90 15.25
C CYS A 495 -10.89 -12.57 14.95
N ASP A 496 -9.65 -12.55 14.46
CA ASP A 496 -8.94 -11.33 14.08
C ASP A 496 -9.67 -10.50 12.99
N LYS A 497 -10.33 -11.17 12.04
CA LYS A 497 -11.19 -10.51 11.04
C LYS A 497 -12.54 -10.07 11.62
N ALA A 498 -13.11 -10.85 12.53
CA ALA A 498 -14.36 -10.54 13.22
C ALA A 498 -14.22 -9.44 14.29
N GLU A 499 -12.99 -9.11 14.69
CA GLU A 499 -12.64 -8.12 15.73
C GLU A 499 -12.28 -6.74 15.16
N ARG A 500 -12.34 -6.57 13.83
CA ARG A 500 -12.09 -5.29 13.15
C ARG A 500 -13.36 -4.74 12.49
N ASP A 501 -13.45 -3.42 12.45
CA ASP A 501 -14.48 -2.69 11.72
C ASP A 501 -14.14 -2.68 10.23
N GLY A 502 -15.07 -3.16 9.41
CA GLY A 502 -14.86 -3.32 7.96
C GLY A 502 -14.68 -2.01 7.19
N LEU A 503 -15.08 -0.87 7.76
CA LEU A 503 -14.95 0.44 7.12
C LEU A 503 -13.62 1.11 7.43
N THR A 504 -13.27 1.22 8.71
CA THR A 504 -12.11 1.98 9.22
C THR A 504 -10.87 1.12 9.43
N GLY A 505 -11.02 -0.21 9.53
CA GLY A 505 -9.94 -1.15 9.85
C GLY A 505 -9.46 -1.09 11.31
N LEU A 506 -10.06 -0.22 12.14
CA LEU A 506 -9.85 -0.19 13.59
C LEU A 506 -10.47 -1.43 14.26
N PRO A 507 -10.03 -1.79 15.47
CA PRO A 507 -10.79 -2.72 16.32
C PRO A 507 -12.26 -2.29 16.44
N ASN A 508 -13.17 -3.25 16.41
CA ASN A 508 -14.61 -3.00 16.55
C ASN A 508 -15.06 -3.07 18.02
N ARG A 509 -16.35 -2.83 18.25
CA ARG A 509 -16.95 -2.89 19.58
C ARG A 509 -16.66 -4.18 20.34
N THR A 510 -16.75 -5.34 19.70
CA THR A 510 -16.48 -6.64 20.35
C THR A 510 -15.05 -6.70 20.91
N MET A 511 -14.08 -6.19 20.14
CA MET A 511 -12.69 -6.13 20.60
C MET A 511 -12.49 -5.06 21.69
N ILE A 512 -13.17 -3.90 21.59
CA ILE A 512 -13.16 -2.86 22.64
C ILE A 512 -13.66 -3.45 23.96
N ASP A 513 -14.81 -4.12 23.96
CA ASP A 513 -15.41 -4.70 25.15
C ASP A 513 -14.48 -5.75 25.78
N ARG A 514 -13.82 -6.58 24.96
CA ARG A 514 -12.83 -7.58 25.44
C ARG A 514 -11.61 -6.93 26.09
N VAL A 515 -11.00 -5.95 25.42
CA VAL A 515 -9.81 -5.26 25.93
C VAL A 515 -10.15 -4.49 27.21
N LEU A 516 -11.31 -3.84 27.26
CA LEU A 516 -11.74 -3.10 28.43
C LEU A 516 -11.90 -4.01 29.65
N ALA A 517 -12.54 -5.17 29.48
CA ALA A 517 -12.69 -6.15 30.55
C ALA A 517 -11.32 -6.66 31.07
N GLN A 518 -10.38 -6.93 30.16
CA GLN A 518 -9.03 -7.36 30.51
C GLN A 518 -8.24 -6.28 31.27
N GLU A 519 -8.29 -5.03 30.80
CA GLU A 519 -7.57 -3.92 31.42
C GLU A 519 -8.17 -3.52 32.77
N LEU A 520 -9.50 -3.61 32.93
CA LEU A 520 -10.15 -3.39 34.22
C LEU A 520 -9.73 -4.43 35.26
N GLN A 521 -9.69 -5.71 34.87
CA GLN A 521 -9.22 -6.78 35.75
C GLN A 521 -7.77 -6.56 36.19
N GLN A 522 -6.90 -6.14 35.27
CA GLN A 522 -5.51 -5.81 35.59
C GLN A 522 -5.40 -4.58 36.48
N ALA A 523 -6.18 -3.53 36.21
CA ALA A 523 -6.23 -2.32 37.02
C ALA A 523 -6.64 -2.62 38.47
N GLU A 524 -7.65 -3.47 38.66
CA GLU A 524 -8.11 -3.90 39.98
C GLU A 524 -7.07 -4.75 40.72
N GLN A 525 -6.46 -5.74 40.03
CA GLN A 525 -5.48 -6.64 40.64
C GLN A 525 -4.18 -5.94 41.03
N ASN A 526 -3.70 -5.02 40.19
CA ASN A 526 -2.40 -4.39 40.33
C ASN A 526 -2.46 -2.99 40.96
N ASN A 527 -3.65 -2.51 41.36
CA ASN A 527 -3.90 -1.12 41.73
C ASN A 527 -3.34 -0.13 40.69
N GLN A 528 -3.51 -0.44 39.40
CA GLN A 528 -3.05 0.38 38.29
C GLN A 528 -4.14 1.36 37.87
N SER A 529 -3.71 2.56 37.44
CA SER A 529 -4.64 3.55 36.88
C SER A 529 -5.11 3.10 35.49
N LEU A 530 -6.38 3.34 35.17
CA LEU A 530 -6.98 3.08 33.86
C LEU A 530 -7.86 4.25 33.50
N ALA A 531 -7.76 4.74 32.27
CA ALA A 531 -8.68 5.74 31.73
C ALA A 531 -9.36 5.25 30.46
N VAL A 532 -10.61 5.65 30.26
CA VAL A 532 -11.37 5.41 29.04
C VAL A 532 -11.84 6.74 28.49
N ALA A 533 -11.80 6.90 27.17
CA ALA A 533 -12.32 8.07 26.47
C ALA A 533 -13.31 7.69 25.39
N MET A 534 -14.52 8.23 25.47
CA MET A 534 -15.53 8.18 24.42
C MET A 534 -15.32 9.36 23.47
N ILE A 535 -15.38 9.10 22.17
CA ILE A 535 -15.02 10.04 21.11
C ILE A 535 -16.15 10.05 20.08
N ASP A 536 -16.55 11.22 19.62
CA ASP A 536 -17.61 11.38 18.63
C ASP A 536 -17.28 12.46 17.61
N ILE A 537 -17.61 12.21 16.34
CA ILE A 537 -17.46 13.19 15.27
C ILE A 537 -18.58 14.23 15.34
N ASP A 538 -18.19 15.47 15.55
CA ASP A 538 -19.12 16.58 15.72
C ASP A 538 -19.96 16.80 14.45
N PHE A 539 -21.28 16.83 14.61
CA PHE A 539 -22.25 17.09 13.54
C PHE A 539 -22.20 16.11 12.36
N PHE A 540 -21.71 14.87 12.56
CA PHE A 540 -21.55 13.91 11.47
C PHE A 540 -22.84 13.58 10.72
N LYS A 541 -23.98 13.47 11.43
CA LYS A 541 -25.29 13.34 10.78
C LYS A 541 -25.59 14.51 9.82
N LYS A 542 -25.38 15.76 10.25
CA LYS A 542 -25.59 16.94 9.39
C LYS A 542 -24.66 16.92 8.19
N PHE A 543 -23.42 16.48 8.38
CA PHE A 543 -22.46 16.30 7.30
C PHE A 543 -22.96 15.28 6.27
N ASN A 544 -23.42 14.11 6.71
CA ASN A 544 -24.00 13.09 5.83
C ASN A 544 -25.26 13.57 5.12
N ASP A 545 -26.13 14.30 5.81
CA ASP A 545 -27.35 14.86 5.21
C ASP A 545 -27.01 15.91 4.13
N THR A 546 -25.84 16.55 4.20
CA THR A 546 -25.40 17.59 3.26
C THR A 546 -24.60 17.02 2.08
N PHE A 547 -23.69 16.07 2.34
CA PHE A 547 -22.70 15.60 1.36
C PHE A 547 -22.86 14.12 0.98
N GLY A 548 -23.82 13.42 1.57
CA GLY A 548 -24.11 12.02 1.28
C GLY A 548 -23.26 11.03 2.08
N HIS A 549 -23.80 9.81 2.24
CA HIS A 549 -23.18 8.76 3.04
C HIS A 549 -21.80 8.30 2.55
N ALA A 550 -21.58 8.26 1.23
CA ALA A 550 -20.28 7.87 0.67
C ALA A 550 -19.15 8.83 1.09
N THR A 551 -19.45 10.13 1.16
CA THR A 551 -18.50 11.15 1.66
C THR A 551 -18.33 11.03 3.17
N GLY A 552 -19.40 10.74 3.91
CA GLY A 552 -19.35 10.37 5.32
C GLY A 552 -18.40 9.23 5.61
N ASP A 553 -18.50 8.15 4.84
CA ASP A 553 -17.64 6.97 4.95
C ASP A 553 -16.16 7.30 4.72
N ALA A 554 -15.86 8.23 3.80
CA ALA A 554 -14.51 8.73 3.60
C ALA A 554 -14.00 9.50 4.82
N VAL A 555 -14.84 10.33 5.45
CA VAL A 555 -14.52 11.04 6.69
C VAL A 555 -14.27 10.06 7.84
N LEU A 556 -15.10 9.02 8.00
CA LEU A 556 -14.90 7.99 9.03
C LEU A 556 -13.57 7.26 8.87
N LYS A 557 -13.20 6.89 7.64
CA LYS A 557 -11.90 6.28 7.33
C LYS A 557 -10.74 7.19 7.70
N LEU A 558 -10.85 8.47 7.36
CA LEU A 558 -9.82 9.47 7.64
C LEU A 558 -9.66 9.69 9.14
N VAL A 559 -10.76 9.93 9.87
CA VAL A 559 -10.74 10.09 11.33
C VAL A 559 -10.17 8.83 11.98
N GLY A 560 -10.59 7.62 11.56
CA GLY A 560 -10.05 6.37 12.07
C GLY A 560 -8.53 6.25 11.87
N LYS A 561 -8.00 6.66 10.71
CA LYS A 561 -6.55 6.71 10.44
C LYS A 561 -5.83 7.66 11.38
N VAL A 562 -6.37 8.87 11.59
CA VAL A 562 -5.79 9.89 12.49
C VAL A 562 -5.77 9.41 13.94
N LEU A 563 -6.86 8.81 14.41
CA LEU A 563 -6.96 8.23 15.74
C LEU A 563 -5.94 7.11 15.94
N ARG A 564 -5.78 6.22 14.94
CA ARG A 564 -4.77 5.16 14.96
C ARG A 564 -3.35 5.71 15.05
N GLN A 565 -3.00 6.68 14.20
CA GLN A 565 -1.66 7.30 14.20
C GLN A 565 -1.38 8.09 15.49
N GLY A 566 -2.40 8.69 16.10
CA GLY A 566 -2.31 9.39 17.37
C GLY A 566 -2.12 8.47 18.58
N THR A 567 -2.36 7.16 18.41
CA THR A 567 -2.32 6.14 19.47
C THR A 567 -0.93 5.51 19.57
N ARG A 568 -0.38 5.50 20.79
CA ARG A 568 0.94 4.95 21.10
C ARG A 568 0.85 3.48 21.47
N GLU A 569 1.98 2.79 21.42
CA GLU A 569 2.13 1.43 21.94
C GLU A 569 1.68 1.36 23.41
N GLY A 570 0.86 0.37 23.75
CA GLY A 570 0.22 0.22 25.06
C GLY A 570 -1.16 0.88 25.21
N ASN A 571 -1.51 1.86 24.37
CA ASN A 571 -2.86 2.42 24.32
C ASN A 571 -3.70 1.72 23.24
N PHE A 572 -5.01 1.71 23.42
CA PHE A 572 -5.93 1.07 22.50
C PHE A 572 -6.99 2.06 22.00
N VAL A 573 -7.34 1.98 20.71
CA VAL A 573 -8.43 2.77 20.11
C VAL A 573 -9.22 1.90 19.14
N GLY A 574 -10.55 2.00 19.18
CA GLY A 574 -11.46 1.24 18.33
C GLY A 574 -12.70 2.03 17.94
N ARG A 575 -13.43 1.56 16.92
CA ARG A 575 -14.73 2.09 16.53
C ARG A 575 -15.83 1.42 17.36
N TYR A 576 -16.52 2.22 18.16
CA TYR A 576 -17.55 1.74 19.10
C TYR A 576 -18.95 1.74 18.47
N GLY A 577 -19.24 2.72 17.62
CA GLY A 577 -20.54 2.93 17.00
C GLY A 577 -20.45 3.49 15.58
N GLY A 578 -21.54 4.09 15.10
CA GLY A 578 -21.62 4.64 13.75
C GLY A 578 -20.62 5.77 13.50
N GLU A 579 -20.60 6.77 14.37
CA GLU A 579 -19.69 7.92 14.35
C GLU A 579 -18.83 8.02 15.63
N GLU A 580 -18.88 6.96 16.45
CA GLU A 580 -18.33 6.91 17.80
C GLU A 580 -17.10 5.99 17.86
N PHE A 581 -16.08 6.44 18.59
CA PHE A 581 -14.85 5.71 18.86
C PHE A 581 -14.60 5.65 20.36
N CYS A 582 -13.82 4.67 20.80
CA CYS A 582 -13.44 4.51 22.20
C CYS A 582 -11.93 4.29 22.29
N ALA A 583 -11.30 4.98 23.24
CA ALA A 583 -9.90 4.75 23.60
C ALA A 583 -9.78 4.20 25.03
N ILE A 584 -8.88 3.24 25.22
CA ILE A 584 -8.56 2.61 26.51
C ILE A 584 -7.07 2.87 26.79
N LEU A 585 -6.79 3.43 27.96
CA LEU A 585 -5.48 3.98 28.32
C LEU A 585 -5.00 3.37 29.65
N PRO A 586 -4.29 2.23 29.61
CA PRO A 586 -3.75 1.59 30.80
C PRO A 586 -2.57 2.36 31.39
N GLY A 587 -2.45 2.39 32.71
CA GLY A 587 -1.30 2.93 33.43
C GLY A 587 -1.09 4.44 33.31
N VAL A 588 -2.10 5.21 32.89
CA VAL A 588 -1.97 6.66 32.68
C VAL A 588 -2.47 7.48 33.87
N THR A 589 -1.83 8.62 34.13
CA THR A 589 -2.34 9.63 35.06
C THR A 589 -3.50 10.44 34.44
N PRO A 590 -4.33 11.12 35.24
CA PRO A 590 -5.37 12.00 34.72
C PRO A 590 -4.87 13.04 33.71
N GLU A 591 -3.73 13.64 33.99
CA GLU A 591 -3.10 14.63 33.11
C GLU A 591 -2.63 13.99 31.79
N GLN A 592 -2.07 12.78 31.84
CA GLN A 592 -1.66 12.04 30.64
C GLN A 592 -2.85 11.64 29.77
N ALA A 593 -3.97 11.21 30.38
CA ALA A 593 -5.20 10.91 29.68
C ALA A 593 -5.77 12.14 28.98
N LEU A 594 -5.81 13.29 29.68
CA LEU A 594 -6.28 14.56 29.11
C LEU A 594 -5.39 15.02 27.94
N ASN A 595 -4.07 14.99 28.12
CA ASN A 595 -3.11 15.36 27.07
C ASN A 595 -3.20 14.44 25.84
N TYR A 596 -3.47 13.16 26.04
CA TYR A 596 -3.74 12.22 24.94
C TYR A 596 -5.00 12.62 24.18
N CYS A 597 -6.11 12.90 24.89
CA CYS A 597 -7.37 13.30 24.28
C CYS A 597 -7.26 14.64 23.52
N GLU A 598 -6.60 15.65 24.10
CA GLU A 598 -6.38 16.94 23.44
C GLU A 598 -5.51 16.82 22.20
N ARG A 599 -4.49 15.95 22.23
CA ARG A 599 -3.71 15.64 21.03
C ARG A 599 -4.57 15.07 19.91
N LEU A 600 -5.40 14.07 20.21
CA LEU A 600 -6.31 13.48 19.21
C LEU A 600 -7.27 14.54 18.65
N ARG A 601 -7.88 15.33 19.54
CA ARG A 601 -8.78 16.43 19.16
C ARG A 601 -8.10 17.41 18.22
N HIS A 602 -6.90 17.86 18.56
CA HIS A 602 -6.16 18.83 17.76
C HIS A 602 -5.72 18.25 16.41
N SER A 603 -5.31 16.98 16.38
CA SER A 603 -4.97 16.28 15.13
C SER A 603 -6.16 16.21 14.17
N VAL A 604 -7.36 15.88 14.67
CA VAL A 604 -8.57 15.85 13.85
C VAL A 604 -9.01 17.25 13.46
N GLU A 605 -9.02 18.22 14.38
CA GLU A 605 -9.36 19.63 14.10
C GLU A 605 -8.46 20.22 12.99
N LYS A 606 -7.16 19.91 13.01
CA LYS A 606 -6.22 20.38 11.99
C LYS A 606 -6.62 19.89 10.59
N ILE A 607 -7.00 18.63 10.48
CA ILE A 607 -7.49 18.03 9.23
C ILE A 607 -8.89 18.56 8.88
N GLY A 608 -9.75 18.79 9.87
CA GLY A 608 -11.06 19.40 9.69
C GLY A 608 -11.00 20.80 9.07
N LYS A 609 -10.13 21.67 9.60
CA LYS A 609 -9.91 23.03 9.06
C LYS A 609 -9.40 23.02 7.63
N PHE A 610 -8.63 21.99 7.28
CA PHE A 610 -8.18 21.78 5.92
C PHE A 610 -9.34 21.38 5.00
N LEU A 611 -10.16 20.43 5.44
CA LEU A 611 -11.32 19.93 4.68
C LEU A 611 -12.49 20.92 4.59
N GLU A 612 -12.58 21.90 5.47
CA GLU A 612 -13.63 22.95 5.46
C GLU A 612 -13.71 23.69 4.11
N ARG A 613 -12.58 23.79 3.39
CA ARG A 613 -12.52 24.41 2.06
C ARG A 613 -13.16 23.56 0.95
N ARG A 614 -13.16 22.24 1.14
CA ARG A 614 -13.86 21.28 0.27
C ARG A 614 -15.34 21.20 0.64
N PHE A 615 -15.65 21.24 1.94
CA PHE A 615 -17.01 21.08 2.47
C PHE A 615 -17.54 22.41 3.02
N GLU A 616 -17.78 23.39 2.13
CA GLU A 616 -18.17 24.78 2.42
C GLU A 616 -18.82 25.02 3.80
N GLY A 617 -17.99 25.41 4.78
CA GLY A 617 -18.43 25.81 6.13
C GLY A 617 -18.73 24.67 7.10
N GLN A 618 -18.36 23.42 6.78
CA GLN A 618 -18.43 22.27 7.69
C GLN A 618 -17.03 21.75 8.03
N CYS A 619 -16.44 22.31 9.08
CA CYS A 619 -15.20 21.81 9.67
C CYS A 619 -15.46 20.51 10.46
N ILE A 620 -14.78 19.42 10.10
CA ILE A 620 -14.86 18.14 10.82
C ILE A 620 -14.06 18.24 12.12
N THR A 621 -14.72 18.15 13.27
CA THR A 621 -14.08 18.10 14.58
C THR A 621 -14.55 16.90 15.38
N ILE A 622 -13.88 16.60 16.49
CA ILE A 622 -14.33 15.57 17.44
C ILE A 622 -14.50 16.17 18.82
N SER A 623 -15.47 15.66 19.56
CA SER A 623 -15.62 15.88 21.00
C SER A 623 -15.22 14.61 21.74
N LEU A 624 -14.60 14.75 22.92
CA LEU A 624 -14.14 13.62 23.73
C LEU A 624 -14.62 13.77 25.17
N GLY A 625 -15.00 12.65 25.75
CA GLY A 625 -15.30 12.52 27.18
C GLY A 625 -14.42 11.48 27.82
N ALA A 626 -13.59 11.85 28.79
CA ALA A 626 -12.64 10.94 29.44
C ALA A 626 -13.02 10.67 30.91
N ALA A 627 -12.94 9.42 31.35
CA ALA A 627 -13.15 9.01 32.73
C ALA A 627 -12.00 8.13 33.23
N ILE A 628 -11.61 8.29 34.49
CA ILE A 628 -10.67 7.39 35.17
C ILE A 628 -11.42 6.35 35.97
N TYR A 629 -10.93 5.12 35.92
CA TYR A 629 -11.35 3.99 36.74
C TYR A 629 -11.31 4.33 38.23
N ARG A 630 -12.40 4.02 38.92
CA ARG A 630 -12.54 4.12 40.38
C ARG A 630 -12.83 2.73 40.92
N GLN A 631 -12.37 2.48 42.14
CA GLN A 631 -12.60 1.20 42.78
C GLN A 631 -14.10 0.87 42.84
N GLY A 632 -14.48 -0.29 42.31
CA GLY A 632 -15.87 -0.74 42.21
C GLY A 632 -16.59 -0.34 40.92
N ASP A 633 -15.93 0.30 39.95
CA ASP A 633 -16.46 0.42 38.60
C ASP A 633 -16.48 -0.94 37.89
N ASP A 634 -17.51 -1.14 37.06
CA ASP A 634 -17.55 -2.17 36.02
C ASP A 634 -17.33 -1.52 34.63
N GLU A 635 -17.26 -2.33 33.57
CA GLU A 635 -17.04 -1.86 32.20
C GLU A 635 -18.06 -0.78 31.82
N ARG A 636 -19.32 -0.99 32.22
CA ARG A 636 -20.44 -0.15 31.84
C ARG A 636 -20.45 1.16 32.62
N SER A 637 -20.20 1.14 33.93
CA SER A 637 -20.18 2.34 34.75
C SER A 637 -19.04 3.27 34.34
N LEU A 638 -17.88 2.73 33.96
CA LEU A 638 -16.75 3.52 33.46
C LEU A 638 -17.07 4.16 32.10
N LEU A 639 -17.62 3.40 31.16
CA LEU A 639 -18.06 3.91 29.85
C LEU A 639 -19.17 4.95 29.98
N ASP A 640 -20.18 4.70 30.82
CA ASP A 640 -21.31 5.62 31.04
C ASP A 640 -20.81 6.97 31.61
N ARG A 641 -19.80 6.96 32.48
CA ARG A 641 -19.18 8.22 32.98
C ARG A 641 -18.45 8.97 31.89
N ALA A 642 -17.70 8.27 31.04
CA ALA A 642 -17.02 8.86 29.89
C ALA A 642 -18.02 9.46 28.89
N ASP A 643 -19.11 8.75 28.61
CA ASP A 643 -20.18 9.22 27.73
C ASP A 643 -20.93 10.44 28.30
N GLN A 644 -21.21 10.46 29.60
CA GLN A 644 -21.83 11.61 30.26
C GLN A 644 -21.00 12.90 30.12
N VAL A 645 -19.67 12.82 30.21
CA VAL A 645 -18.81 13.98 30.00
C VAL A 645 -18.63 14.30 28.51
N LEU A 646 -18.64 13.31 27.61
CA LEU A 646 -18.71 13.55 26.16
C LEU A 646 -19.98 14.32 25.80
N TYR A 647 -21.12 13.97 26.39
CA TYR A 647 -22.37 14.69 26.20
C TYR A 647 -22.26 16.15 26.64
N LYS A 648 -21.58 16.43 27.76
CA LYS A 648 -21.27 17.81 28.17
C LYS A 648 -20.40 18.52 27.14
N ALA A 649 -19.37 17.85 26.60
CA ALA A 649 -18.52 18.42 25.54
C ALA A 649 -19.35 18.85 24.32
N LYS A 650 -20.31 18.00 23.91
CA LYS A 650 -21.24 18.29 22.82
C LYS A 650 -22.17 19.47 23.11
N GLN A 651 -22.60 19.66 24.36
CA GLN A 651 -23.47 20.77 24.76
C GLN A 651 -22.73 22.09 24.97
N THR A 652 -21.49 22.06 25.45
CA THR A 652 -20.75 23.28 25.82
C THR A 652 -20.01 23.93 24.65
N GLY A 653 -20.18 23.41 23.44
CA GLY A 653 -19.69 24.03 22.20
C GLY A 653 -18.93 23.10 21.26
N ARG A 654 -18.86 21.80 21.57
CA ARG A 654 -18.14 20.79 20.76
C ARG A 654 -16.64 21.10 20.62
N ASN A 655 -15.94 20.32 19.79
CA ASN A 655 -14.50 20.45 19.54
C ASN A 655 -13.71 20.67 20.84
N ARG A 656 -13.94 19.80 21.83
CA ARG A 656 -13.31 19.90 23.16
C ARG A 656 -13.22 18.55 23.85
N VAL A 657 -12.38 18.50 24.87
CA VAL A 657 -12.30 17.39 25.81
C VAL A 657 -12.96 17.81 27.12
N GLU A 658 -13.86 16.97 27.64
CA GLU A 658 -14.36 17.05 29.01
C GLU A 658 -13.90 15.79 29.75
N SER A 659 -13.63 15.91 31.05
CA SER A 659 -13.19 14.75 31.83
C SER A 659 -13.79 14.69 33.23
N ILE A 660 -13.87 13.46 33.77
CA ILE A 660 -14.24 13.18 35.16
C ILE A 660 -13.23 12.19 35.74
N PHE A 661 -12.28 12.74 36.50
CA PHE A 661 -11.24 12.01 37.18
C PHE A 661 -11.65 11.74 38.62
#